data_AF-A0AAU2NJY5-F1
#
_entry.id   AF-A0AAU2NJY5-F1
#
_cell.length_a   1.000
_cell.length_b   1.000
_cell.length_c   1.000
_cell.angle_alpha   90.00
_cell.angle_beta   90.00
_cell.angle_gamma   90.00
#
_symmetry.space_group_name_H-M   'P 1'
#
loop_
_entity.id
_entity.type
_entity.pdbx_description
1 polymer ?
#
loop_
_entity_poly.entity_id
_entity_poly.type
_entity_poly.pdbx_seq_one_letter_code
_entity_poly.pdbx_strand_id
1 'polypeptide(L)'
;MESQPSDRPEQPGDGSSSAGVPGQEPGCPDCGAGLGVRPPARCPACRLPLRGAVAGRLWQVEKGLEAVERRRLVLLEERAGLLDQLRARRYGPEPQPGPGAAWAVPPSGRQAEVSGRSAQAALLVLGGALVVVAALVFTVVSWGHLGIAGRAAVLLALTACALAAPVPLRRKGLTASAETFAAVGLVLVLLDCYATRAAGLAGLDSVRAPGYWAACTALVVAGAAAYGGAMRMRAPLVAGFLLGRLPALLAVHAMGLGGYLGSATALVATAAADYGVIRRVSVRDGLRSRLRLGGLLPQAGVVAAVCGLAGGGLALALGISLVAGSRRTAAAVDGGAVAPVWAWLPLGGLALLALAVARPYPGPGVPGLTLDVRRLAAGTAGVAVLAAAGGSLAALLPVGWSTVGYAAPAALLTVAAGAAVRPRGRQVPGEPAADAADVVPTGLCGAAGLSLLAGSAWSVAQLVPAFFEPVAHLGAAWAEPAAPGWAWEVPGVGLTGYWLLVGALAALRALGAEVLEATARPGSADGTAWTEPVLAVAAVPGLALLPVAFGLPYGMAVAAAAVLAVAAAVLAVLRETGPARPAGPAALVTAAAFAQLWALADRQATILVLALGAVLAVALTAALTRAGTARAAGAGALRPDITAACAVLALGGEAAAVGRTAGLALPEIMLAVLAVAVVSAPVAARVGPRPVSRAVEGAGYVLAAVACALTAGDPGRLALALTVAGVAGLGIALRPDRRRAATVAAVVLLIAASWLRLALWDVRAPEAYSLSVSAAALVVGVLLRRRDAEAGSWAAYGPGLVLGLAPSVVAVWADGHWLRPLLLGSAAAVVTVLGVRYRLQGPLLLGGAALLLVGVHELAPTVVQVLGLLPRWVPLAVVGLLLLALGATYEQRLRDARRLRARLGRLG
;
A
#
# COMPACT_ATOMS: atom_id res chain seq x y z
N MET A 1 71.71 -2.05 -7.69
CA MET A 1 71.47 -2.13 -6.23
C MET A 1 70.69 -0.90 -5.81
N GLU A 2 69.49 -0.94 -5.26
CA GLU A 2 68.44 -1.95 -5.31
C GLU A 2 67.15 -1.16 -5.11
N SER A 3 66.16 -1.51 -5.92
CA SER A 3 64.90 -0.84 -6.14
C SER A 3 63.90 -1.08 -5.00
N GLN A 4 63.27 -0.01 -4.52
CA GLN A 4 61.88 -0.05 -4.08
C GLN A 4 60.97 0.37 -5.24
N PRO A 5 59.95 -0.43 -5.60
CA PRO A 5 58.78 0.08 -6.28
C PRO A 5 57.51 -0.11 -5.46
N SER A 6 56.60 0.85 -5.65
CA SER A 6 55.30 0.92 -5.02
C SER A 6 54.33 -0.03 -5.73
N ASP A 7 53.82 -1.04 -5.03
CA ASP A 7 52.73 -1.90 -5.52
C ASP A 7 51.39 -1.39 -4.99
N ARG A 8 50.68 -0.61 -5.83
CA ARG A 8 49.22 -0.47 -5.75
C ARG A 8 48.60 -1.60 -6.58
N PRO A 9 47.76 -2.47 -6.00
CA PRO A 9 46.96 -3.38 -6.81
C PRO A 9 45.76 -2.62 -7.41
N GLU A 10 45.59 -2.84 -8.71
CA GLU A 10 44.44 -2.45 -9.51
C GLU A 10 43.11 -2.96 -8.92
N GLN A 11 42.09 -2.11 -8.96
CA GLN A 11 40.70 -2.47 -8.70
C GLN A 11 40.14 -3.27 -9.89
N PRO A 12 39.65 -4.51 -9.72
CA PRO A 12 38.75 -5.13 -10.69
C PRO A 12 37.37 -4.46 -10.58
N GLY A 13 36.92 -3.93 -11.72
CA GLY A 13 35.72 -3.13 -11.85
C GLY A 13 34.41 -3.82 -11.49
N ASP A 14 33.45 -2.96 -11.15
CA ASP A 14 32.09 -3.25 -10.74
C ASP A 14 31.32 -4.09 -11.78
N GLY A 15 31.23 -5.39 -11.50
CA GLY A 15 30.28 -6.30 -12.14
C GLY A 15 28.87 -6.02 -11.61
N SER A 16 28.06 -5.33 -12.42
CA SER A 16 26.60 -5.45 -12.52
C SER A 16 25.84 -5.78 -11.22
N SER A 17 25.67 -4.76 -10.38
CA SER A 17 24.57 -4.73 -9.41
C SER A 17 23.24 -4.61 -10.16
N SER A 18 22.65 -5.76 -10.47
CA SER A 18 21.25 -5.83 -10.90
C SER A 18 20.36 -5.48 -9.71
N ALA A 19 19.41 -4.59 -9.96
CA ALA A 19 18.50 -4.00 -8.99
C ALA A 19 17.77 -5.06 -8.16
N GLY A 20 18.22 -5.24 -6.91
CA GLY A 20 17.40 -5.79 -5.85
C GLY A 20 16.38 -4.75 -5.41
N VAL A 21 15.19 -5.21 -5.04
CA VAL A 21 14.19 -4.42 -4.33
C VAL A 21 14.89 -3.75 -3.13
N PRO A 22 14.80 -2.42 -2.95
CA PRO A 22 15.50 -1.74 -1.87
C PRO A 22 14.88 -2.16 -0.53
N GLY A 23 15.65 -2.90 0.30
CA GLY A 23 15.32 -3.13 1.70
C GLY A 23 15.58 -4.52 2.29
N GLN A 24 15.95 -5.53 1.49
CA GLN A 24 16.14 -6.89 2.02
C GLN A 24 17.64 -7.21 2.20
N GLU A 25 18.08 -7.25 3.45
CA GLU A 25 19.45 -7.60 3.80
C GLU A 25 19.74 -9.07 3.43
N PRO A 26 20.90 -9.38 2.82
CA PRO A 26 21.22 -10.74 2.40
C PRO A 26 21.30 -11.67 3.63
N GLY A 27 20.56 -12.77 3.60
CA GLY A 27 20.60 -13.81 4.63
C GLY A 27 21.74 -14.81 4.41
N CYS A 28 22.14 -15.50 5.47
CA CYS A 28 23.02 -16.67 5.37
C CYS A 28 22.31 -17.81 4.63
N PRO A 29 22.91 -18.42 3.59
CA PRO A 29 22.27 -19.48 2.81
C PRO A 29 22.02 -20.79 3.59
N ASP A 30 22.63 -20.94 4.77
CA ASP A 30 22.48 -22.13 5.61
C ASP A 30 21.43 -21.93 6.72
N CYS A 31 21.55 -20.86 7.52
CA CYS A 31 20.68 -20.63 8.68
C CYS A 31 19.69 -19.46 8.53
N GLY A 32 19.71 -18.74 7.41
CA GLY A 32 18.83 -17.60 7.15
C GLY A 32 19.13 -16.33 7.95
N ALA A 33 20.15 -16.31 8.83
CA ALA A 33 20.48 -15.14 9.63
C ALA A 33 20.92 -13.95 8.76
N GLY A 34 20.39 -12.75 9.02
CA GLY A 34 20.74 -11.53 8.30
C GLY A 34 22.23 -11.21 8.43
N LEU A 35 22.90 -10.94 7.30
CA LEU A 35 24.34 -10.69 7.23
C LEU A 35 24.70 -9.20 7.22
N GLY A 36 23.70 -8.31 7.21
CA GLY A 36 23.87 -6.86 7.08
C GLY A 36 24.46 -6.43 5.73
N VAL A 37 24.76 -5.13 5.60
CA VAL A 37 25.27 -4.52 4.34
C VAL A 37 26.68 -5.01 3.96
N ARG A 38 27.45 -5.52 4.93
CA ARG A 38 28.77 -6.13 4.70
C ARG A 38 28.86 -7.50 5.38
N PRO A 39 28.81 -8.61 4.63
CA PRO A 39 28.80 -9.94 5.23
C PRO A 39 30.13 -10.23 5.96
N PRO A 40 30.06 -10.69 7.22
CA PRO A 40 31.25 -11.09 7.98
C PRO A 40 31.91 -12.31 7.34
N ALA A 41 33.19 -12.58 7.65
CA ALA A 41 33.92 -13.72 7.09
C ALA A 41 33.29 -15.08 7.46
N ARG A 42 32.56 -15.14 8.58
CA ARG A 42 31.77 -16.28 9.03
C ARG A 42 30.42 -15.80 9.52
N CYS A 43 29.38 -16.60 9.32
CA CYS A 43 28.05 -16.30 9.83
C CYS A 43 28.05 -16.20 11.37
N PRO A 44 27.41 -15.18 11.99
CA PRO A 44 27.37 -15.04 13.44
C PRO A 44 26.51 -16.11 14.14
N ALA A 45 25.53 -16.69 13.43
CA ALA A 45 24.63 -17.70 14.00
C ALA A 45 25.16 -19.13 13.82
N CYS A 46 25.36 -19.60 12.57
CA CYS A 46 25.79 -20.99 12.30
C CYS A 46 27.29 -21.16 12.05
N ARG A 47 28.09 -20.08 12.11
CA ARG A 47 29.54 -20.08 11.87
C ARG A 47 30.00 -20.55 10.48
N LEU A 48 29.09 -20.67 9.51
CA LEU A 48 29.42 -20.99 8.12
C LEU A 48 30.45 -20.01 7.55
N PRO A 49 31.56 -20.47 6.95
CA PRO A 49 32.53 -19.60 6.28
C PRO A 49 31.92 -19.00 4.99
N LEU A 50 31.85 -17.68 4.92
CA LEU A 50 31.22 -16.93 3.82
C LEU A 50 32.24 -16.41 2.79
N ARG A 51 33.53 -16.73 2.98
CA ARG A 51 34.64 -16.33 2.09
C ARG A 51 35.39 -17.55 1.57
N GLY A 52 35.91 -17.44 0.35
CA GLY A 52 36.66 -18.49 -0.33
C GLY A 52 35.96 -18.99 -1.60
N ALA A 53 36.68 -19.77 -2.41
CA ALA A 53 36.19 -20.23 -3.72
C ALA A 53 34.91 -21.09 -3.64
N VAL A 54 34.78 -21.91 -2.59
CA VAL A 54 33.59 -22.75 -2.37
C VAL A 54 32.36 -21.91 -1.97
N ALA A 55 32.54 -20.94 -1.08
CA ALA A 55 31.47 -19.99 -0.71
C ALA A 55 31.04 -19.16 -1.94
N GLY A 56 31.98 -18.72 -2.78
CA GLY A 56 31.67 -18.04 -4.04
C GLY A 56 30.83 -18.89 -4.99
N ARG A 57 31.13 -20.19 -5.11
CA ARG A 57 30.31 -21.13 -5.91
C ARG A 57 28.91 -21.33 -5.32
N LEU A 58 28.78 -21.45 -4.00
CA LEU A 58 27.47 -21.57 -3.33
C LEU A 58 26.59 -20.35 -3.61
N TRP A 59 27.15 -19.14 -3.53
CA TRP A 59 26.43 -17.90 -3.87
C TRP A 59 25.97 -17.83 -5.32
N GLN A 60 26.75 -18.38 -6.26
CA GLN A 60 26.33 -18.46 -7.67
C GLN A 60 25.15 -19.42 -7.85
N VAL A 61 25.15 -20.55 -7.15
CA VAL A 61 24.05 -21.52 -7.19
C VAL A 61 22.78 -20.93 -6.59
N GLU A 62 22.86 -20.29 -5.43
CA GLU A 62 21.71 -19.63 -4.79
C GLU A 62 21.09 -18.54 -5.68
N LYS A 63 21.91 -17.67 -6.28
CA LYS A 63 21.42 -16.69 -7.27
C LYS A 63 20.75 -17.34 -8.47
N GLY A 64 21.24 -18.50 -8.91
CA GLY A 64 20.63 -19.30 -9.96
C GLY A 64 19.26 -19.84 -9.57
N LEU A 65 19.13 -20.37 -8.35
CA LEU A 65 17.86 -20.87 -7.81
C LEU A 65 16.83 -19.74 -7.63
N GLU A 66 17.24 -18.58 -7.10
CA GLU A 66 16.38 -17.40 -6.98
C GLU A 66 15.87 -16.89 -8.34
N ALA A 67 16.68 -16.99 -9.39
CA ALA A 67 16.27 -16.59 -10.74
C ALA A 67 15.19 -17.54 -11.29
N VAL A 68 15.35 -18.86 -11.06
CA VAL A 68 14.37 -19.88 -11.45
C VAL A 68 13.05 -19.70 -10.69
N GLU A 69 13.10 -19.45 -9.38
CA GLU A 69 11.89 -19.28 -8.58
C GLU A 69 11.12 -18.01 -8.97
N ARG A 70 11.83 -16.90 -9.26
CA ARG A 70 11.21 -15.69 -9.82
C ARG A 70 10.51 -15.97 -11.15
N ARG A 71 11.16 -16.70 -12.06
CA ARG A 71 10.55 -17.04 -13.36
C ARG A 71 9.30 -17.92 -13.18
N ARG A 72 9.33 -18.85 -12.23
CA ARG A 72 8.18 -19.70 -11.89
C ARG A 72 6.99 -18.88 -11.39
N LEU A 73 7.21 -17.91 -10.50
CA LEU A 73 6.14 -17.05 -9.99
C LEU A 73 5.47 -16.23 -11.11
N VAL A 74 6.25 -15.65 -12.02
CA VAL A 74 5.72 -14.91 -13.19
C VAL A 74 4.82 -15.81 -14.05
N LEU A 75 5.26 -17.05 -14.32
CA LEU A 75 4.48 -18.00 -15.13
C LEU A 75 3.20 -18.46 -14.43
N LEU A 76 3.20 -18.56 -13.10
CA LEU A 76 2.00 -18.89 -12.32
C LEU A 76 0.97 -17.76 -12.35
N GLU A 77 1.41 -16.50 -12.30
CA GLU A 77 0.55 -15.33 -12.43
C GLU A 77 -0.06 -15.21 -13.83
N GLU A 78 0.75 -15.41 -14.88
CA GLU A 78 0.27 -15.44 -16.27
C GLU A 78 -0.75 -16.56 -16.50
N ARG A 79 -0.47 -17.76 -15.98
CA ARG A 79 -1.41 -18.89 -16.02
C ARG A 79 -2.73 -18.56 -15.32
N ALA A 80 -2.70 -17.90 -14.17
CA ALA A 80 -3.92 -17.51 -13.46
C ALA A 80 -4.75 -16.53 -14.29
N GLY A 81 -4.11 -15.49 -14.87
CA GLY A 81 -4.77 -14.53 -15.74
C GLY A 81 -5.40 -15.16 -16.99
N LEU A 82 -4.70 -16.10 -17.63
CA LEU A 82 -5.22 -16.82 -18.80
C LEU A 82 -6.42 -17.71 -18.46
N LEU A 83 -6.39 -18.40 -17.31
CA LEU A 83 -7.51 -19.21 -16.86
C LEU A 83 -8.76 -18.38 -16.57
N ASP A 84 -8.60 -17.18 -16.01
CA ASP A 84 -9.73 -16.29 -15.75
C ASP A 84 -10.35 -15.75 -17.04
N GLN A 85 -9.54 -15.42 -18.06
CA GLN A 85 -10.06 -15.05 -19.39
C GLN A 85 -10.85 -16.19 -20.05
N LEU A 86 -10.36 -17.43 -19.95
CA LEU A 86 -11.05 -18.60 -20.50
C LEU A 86 -12.35 -18.91 -19.74
N ARG A 87 -12.38 -18.73 -18.42
CA ARG A 87 -13.60 -18.85 -17.61
C ARG A 87 -14.61 -17.77 -17.96
N ALA A 88 -14.17 -16.52 -18.15
CA ALA A 88 -15.05 -15.43 -18.56
C ALA A 88 -15.74 -15.71 -19.91
N ARG A 89 -15.02 -16.34 -20.86
CA ARG A 89 -15.62 -16.78 -22.14
C ARG A 89 -16.58 -17.96 -21.99
N ARG A 90 -16.36 -18.85 -21.02
CA ARG A 90 -17.25 -19.99 -20.75
C ARG A 90 -18.60 -19.56 -20.16
N TYR A 91 -18.64 -18.48 -19.40
CA TYR A 91 -19.86 -18.02 -18.68
C TYR A 91 -20.51 -16.76 -19.29
N GLY A 92 -19.99 -16.23 -20.40
CA GLY A 92 -20.61 -15.12 -21.13
C GLY A 92 -21.81 -15.57 -21.98
N PRO A 93 -22.85 -14.74 -22.14
CA PRO A 93 -24.00 -15.07 -23.00
C PRO A 93 -23.58 -15.19 -24.48
N GLU A 94 -24.02 -16.26 -25.12
CA GLU A 94 -23.71 -16.58 -26.52
C GLU A 94 -24.52 -15.66 -27.47
N PRO A 95 -23.90 -14.94 -28.43
CA PRO A 95 -24.64 -14.08 -29.36
C PRO A 95 -25.43 -14.94 -30.36
N GLN A 96 -26.75 -14.77 -30.42
CA GLN A 96 -27.59 -15.43 -31.42
C GLN A 96 -27.31 -14.89 -32.84
N PRO A 97 -27.04 -15.74 -33.84
CA PRO A 97 -26.84 -15.32 -35.22
C PRO A 97 -28.19 -15.11 -35.94
N GLY A 98 -28.34 -13.97 -36.61
CA GLY A 98 -29.50 -13.68 -37.46
C GLY A 98 -29.53 -14.52 -38.75
N PRO A 99 -30.71 -14.74 -39.36
CA PRO A 99 -30.86 -15.58 -40.54
C PRO A 99 -30.38 -14.84 -41.79
N GLY A 100 -29.13 -15.05 -42.16
CA GLY A 100 -28.56 -14.43 -43.37
C GLY A 100 -27.04 -14.43 -43.44
N ALA A 101 -26.38 -15.56 -43.17
CA ALA A 101 -24.96 -15.73 -43.50
C ALA A 101 -24.68 -17.21 -43.74
N ALA A 102 -24.90 -17.62 -44.99
CA ALA A 102 -24.38 -18.88 -45.51
C ALA A 102 -22.85 -18.88 -45.36
N TRP A 103 -22.34 -20.01 -44.86
CA TRP A 103 -20.96 -20.49 -44.91
C TRP A 103 -19.98 -19.67 -45.76
N ALA A 104 -19.36 -18.68 -45.15
CA ALA A 104 -18.08 -18.13 -45.59
C ALA A 104 -17.05 -18.55 -44.54
N VAL A 105 -16.31 -19.61 -44.84
CA VAL A 105 -15.07 -19.93 -44.12
C VAL A 105 -14.13 -18.73 -44.37
N PRO A 106 -13.76 -17.94 -43.35
CA PRO A 106 -12.71 -16.95 -43.55
C PRO A 106 -11.43 -17.74 -43.85
N PRO A 107 -10.64 -17.37 -44.87
CA PRO A 107 -9.32 -17.94 -45.01
C PRO A 107 -8.58 -17.67 -43.70
N SER A 108 -8.16 -18.73 -43.03
CA SER A 108 -7.21 -18.69 -41.93
C SER A 108 -5.86 -18.21 -42.48
N GLY A 109 -5.78 -16.92 -42.79
CA GLY A 109 -4.52 -16.24 -42.99
C GLY A 109 -3.85 -16.20 -41.63
N ARG A 110 -2.80 -17.01 -41.46
CA ARG A 110 -1.79 -16.75 -40.43
C ARG A 110 -1.44 -15.27 -40.50
N GLN A 111 -1.89 -14.49 -39.53
CA GLN A 111 -1.27 -13.19 -39.29
C GLN A 111 0.17 -13.50 -38.89
N ALA A 112 1.10 -13.20 -39.79
CA ALA A 112 2.51 -13.22 -39.46
C ALA A 112 2.73 -12.20 -38.34
N GLU A 113 3.10 -12.67 -37.16
CA GLU A 113 3.43 -11.85 -35.98
C GLU A 113 4.66 -10.95 -36.17
N VAL A 114 5.31 -11.01 -37.34
CA VAL A 114 6.36 -10.07 -37.74
C VAL A 114 6.15 -9.72 -39.21
N SER A 115 5.67 -8.51 -39.48
CA SER A 115 5.68 -7.98 -40.85
C SER A 115 7.13 -7.93 -41.34
N GLY A 116 7.42 -8.39 -42.57
CA GLY A 116 8.79 -8.35 -43.11
C GLY A 116 9.46 -6.97 -43.05
N ARG A 117 8.67 -5.89 -42.99
CA ARG A 117 9.15 -4.51 -42.77
C ARG A 117 9.72 -4.28 -41.36
N SER A 118 9.20 -4.93 -40.33
CA SER A 118 9.66 -4.78 -38.94
C SER A 118 10.98 -5.54 -38.66
N ALA A 119 11.14 -6.75 -39.21
CA ALA A 119 12.40 -7.49 -39.15
C ALA A 119 13.51 -6.79 -39.95
N GLN A 120 13.18 -6.29 -41.15
CA GLN A 120 14.12 -5.51 -41.97
C GLN A 120 14.54 -4.21 -41.28
N ALA A 121 13.62 -3.51 -40.61
CA ALA A 121 13.94 -2.31 -39.83
C ALA A 121 14.84 -2.63 -38.62
N ALA A 122 14.58 -3.74 -37.92
CA ALA A 122 15.42 -4.18 -36.80
C ALA A 122 16.85 -4.52 -37.24
N LEU A 123 17.01 -5.23 -38.36
CA LEU A 123 18.33 -5.57 -38.93
C LEU A 123 19.09 -4.33 -39.43
N LEU A 124 18.40 -3.35 -40.04
CA LEU A 124 19.00 -2.08 -40.47
C LEU A 124 19.45 -1.21 -39.28
N VAL A 125 18.64 -1.12 -38.23
CA VAL A 125 18.98 -0.37 -37.01
C VAL A 125 20.15 -1.04 -36.27
N LEU A 126 20.12 -2.36 -36.13
CA LEU A 126 21.21 -3.13 -35.50
C LEU A 126 22.51 -3.02 -36.31
N GLY A 127 22.45 -3.15 -37.63
CA GLY A 127 23.59 -2.99 -38.52
C GLY A 127 24.17 -1.58 -38.47
N GLY A 128 23.33 -0.54 -38.51
CA GLY A 128 23.76 0.85 -38.35
C GLY A 128 24.40 1.11 -36.98
N ALA A 129 23.83 0.58 -35.90
CA ALA A 129 24.38 0.70 -34.56
C ALA A 129 25.75 0.02 -34.42
N LEU A 130 25.91 -1.19 -34.98
CA LEU A 130 27.20 -1.91 -34.99
C LEU A 130 28.29 -1.14 -35.75
N VAL A 131 27.96 -0.52 -36.88
CA VAL A 131 28.91 0.32 -37.63
C VAL A 131 29.32 1.55 -36.83
N VAL A 132 28.37 2.22 -36.16
CA VAL A 132 28.67 3.36 -35.30
C VAL A 132 29.54 2.95 -34.11
N VAL A 133 29.25 1.82 -33.47
CA VAL A 133 30.06 1.29 -32.36
C VAL A 133 31.46 0.91 -32.84
N ALA A 134 31.59 0.26 -33.99
CA ALA A 134 32.88 -0.07 -34.58
C ALA A 134 33.70 1.19 -34.90
N ALA A 135 33.08 2.22 -35.47
CA ALA A 135 33.73 3.50 -35.74
C ALA A 135 34.17 4.20 -34.43
N LEU A 136 33.32 4.20 -33.40
CA LEU A 136 33.65 4.74 -32.08
C LEU A 136 34.84 3.99 -31.46
N VAL A 137 34.80 2.65 -31.41
CA VAL A 137 35.90 1.83 -30.88
C VAL A 137 37.19 2.07 -31.67
N PHE A 138 37.11 2.19 -33.00
CA PHE A 138 38.26 2.55 -33.82
C PHE A 138 38.81 3.94 -33.47
N THR A 139 37.94 4.93 -33.22
CA THR A 139 38.36 6.28 -32.81
C THR A 139 39.01 6.32 -31.43
N VAL A 140 38.57 5.47 -30.48
CA VAL A 140 38.97 5.52 -29.06
C VAL A 140 40.11 4.54 -28.71
N VAL A 141 40.13 3.33 -29.30
CA VAL A 141 40.93 2.17 -28.81
C VAL A 141 42.08 1.77 -29.76
N SER A 142 42.43 2.59 -30.74
CA SER A 142 43.43 2.20 -31.74
C SER A 142 44.87 2.10 -31.17
N TRP A 143 45.36 0.86 -31.13
CA TRP A 143 46.71 0.41 -30.79
C TRP A 143 47.80 1.07 -31.66
N GLY A 144 48.60 1.94 -31.05
CA GLY A 144 50.01 2.29 -31.34
C GLY A 144 50.53 2.64 -32.75
N HIS A 145 50.08 2.01 -33.84
CA HIS A 145 50.83 1.99 -35.11
C HIS A 145 50.33 2.97 -36.19
N LEU A 146 49.09 3.47 -36.09
CA LEU A 146 48.59 4.54 -36.96
C LEU A 146 48.73 5.89 -36.23
N GLY A 147 49.49 6.83 -36.79
CA GLY A 147 49.54 8.22 -36.29
C GLY A 147 48.16 8.89 -36.35
N ILE A 148 47.96 9.95 -35.57
CA ILE A 148 46.65 10.61 -35.43
C ILE A 148 46.10 11.11 -36.78
N ALA A 149 46.98 11.61 -37.65
CA ALA A 149 46.62 12.02 -39.02
C ALA A 149 46.13 10.86 -39.89
N GLY A 150 46.74 9.67 -39.76
CA GLY A 150 46.31 8.47 -40.49
C GLY A 150 44.93 7.98 -40.05
N ARG A 151 44.62 8.09 -38.75
CA ARG A 151 43.29 7.77 -38.20
C ARG A 151 42.22 8.73 -38.71
N ALA A 152 42.52 10.03 -38.72
CA ALA A 152 41.62 11.05 -39.23
C ALA A 152 41.36 10.88 -40.75
N ALA A 153 42.38 10.52 -41.53
CA ALA A 153 42.23 10.26 -42.96
C ALA A 153 41.33 9.04 -43.26
N VAL A 154 41.50 7.95 -42.50
CA VAL A 154 40.67 6.74 -42.65
C VAL A 154 39.21 7.02 -42.26
N LEU A 155 38.97 7.74 -41.16
CA LEU A 155 37.62 8.13 -40.75
C LEU A 155 36.96 9.05 -41.76
N LEU A 156 37.66 10.08 -42.24
CA LEU A 156 37.16 10.99 -43.28
C LEU A 156 36.78 10.23 -44.57
N ALA A 157 37.59 9.25 -44.98
CA ALA A 157 37.29 8.42 -46.14
C ALA A 157 36.02 7.58 -45.93
N LEU A 158 35.86 6.97 -44.74
CA LEU A 158 34.65 6.23 -44.37
C LEU A 158 33.41 7.15 -44.31
N THR A 159 33.53 8.36 -43.77
CA THR A 159 32.47 9.37 -43.73
C THR A 159 32.05 9.78 -45.14
N ALA A 160 33.02 10.03 -46.04
CA ALA A 160 32.74 10.36 -47.43
C ALA A 160 32.01 9.22 -48.16
N CYS A 161 32.45 7.96 -47.96
CA CYS A 161 31.76 6.79 -48.50
C CYS A 161 30.33 6.66 -47.96
N ALA A 162 30.13 6.84 -46.65
CA ALA A 162 28.82 6.75 -46.00
C ALA A 162 27.85 7.85 -46.46
N LEU A 163 28.33 9.07 -46.72
CA LEU A 163 27.52 10.19 -47.24
C LEU A 163 27.30 10.13 -48.76
N ALA A 164 28.16 9.44 -49.51
CA ALA A 164 28.01 9.23 -50.95
C ALA A 164 27.06 8.08 -51.29
N ALA A 165 27.04 7.00 -50.50
CA ALA A 165 26.22 5.80 -50.71
C ALA A 165 24.69 6.05 -50.87
N PRO A 166 24.06 7.01 -50.15
CA PRO A 166 22.64 7.31 -50.32
C PRO A 166 22.24 7.79 -51.73
N VAL A 167 23.17 8.38 -52.50
CA VAL A 167 22.90 8.94 -53.84
C VAL A 167 22.52 7.85 -54.87
N PRO A 168 23.36 6.82 -55.11
CA PRO A 168 23.00 5.72 -55.99
C PRO A 168 21.87 4.84 -55.42
N LEU A 169 21.78 4.67 -54.09
CA LEU A 169 20.72 3.89 -53.46
C LEU A 169 19.34 4.52 -53.67
N ARG A 170 19.24 5.85 -53.60
CA ARG A 170 18.01 6.57 -53.92
C ARG A 170 17.63 6.50 -55.39
N ARG A 171 18.60 6.55 -56.31
CA ARG A 171 18.34 6.35 -57.76
C ARG A 171 17.76 4.95 -58.03
N LYS A 172 18.13 3.96 -57.22
CA LYS A 172 17.63 2.58 -57.28
C LYS A 172 16.35 2.32 -56.47
N GLY A 173 15.73 3.36 -55.88
CA GLY A 173 14.48 3.23 -55.12
C GLY A 173 14.61 2.69 -53.69
N LEU A 174 15.83 2.47 -53.19
CA LEU A 174 16.11 1.88 -51.86
C LEU A 174 16.12 2.95 -50.76
N THR A 175 14.95 3.49 -50.42
CA THR A 175 14.80 4.63 -49.50
C THR A 175 15.21 4.34 -48.05
N ALA A 176 14.83 3.19 -47.49
CA ALA A 176 15.15 2.84 -46.10
C ALA A 176 16.66 2.67 -45.85
N SER A 177 17.37 2.01 -46.77
CA SER A 177 18.82 1.86 -46.70
C SER A 177 19.54 3.20 -46.86
N ALA A 178 19.09 4.04 -47.81
CA ALA A 178 19.64 5.38 -47.99
C ALA A 178 19.48 6.27 -46.74
N GLU A 179 18.34 6.20 -46.06
CA GLU A 179 18.11 6.91 -44.79
C GLU A 179 19.02 6.39 -43.66
N THR A 180 19.27 5.08 -43.61
CA THR A 180 20.18 4.46 -42.63
C THR A 180 21.63 4.90 -42.85
N PHE A 181 22.11 4.86 -44.10
CA PHE A 181 23.46 5.35 -44.45
C PHE A 181 23.63 6.84 -44.21
N ALA A 182 22.59 7.65 -44.47
CA ALA A 182 22.60 9.08 -44.15
C ALA A 182 22.70 9.34 -42.64
N ALA A 183 21.99 8.56 -41.82
CA ALA A 183 22.08 8.66 -40.36
C ALA A 183 23.46 8.27 -39.84
N VAL A 184 24.03 7.16 -40.35
CA VAL A 184 25.40 6.72 -40.02
C VAL A 184 26.43 7.78 -40.44
N GLY A 185 26.29 8.34 -41.65
CA GLY A 185 27.17 9.41 -42.13
C GLY A 185 27.15 10.65 -41.23
N LEU A 186 25.99 11.07 -40.71
CA LEU A 186 25.90 12.19 -39.76
C LEU A 186 26.62 11.91 -38.43
N VAL A 187 26.56 10.67 -37.94
CA VAL A 187 27.29 10.25 -36.74
C VAL A 187 28.81 10.24 -36.99
N LEU A 188 29.23 9.76 -38.14
CA LEU A 188 30.65 9.77 -38.54
C LEU A 188 31.20 11.20 -38.64
N VAL A 189 30.42 12.18 -39.14
CA VAL A 189 30.84 13.60 -39.14
C VAL A 189 31.08 14.12 -37.70
N LEU A 190 30.27 13.71 -36.72
CA LEU A 190 30.50 14.08 -35.31
C LEU A 190 31.77 13.41 -34.76
N LEU A 191 32.06 12.17 -35.18
CA LEU A 191 33.31 11.49 -34.84
C LEU A 191 34.53 12.14 -35.51
N ASP A 192 34.39 12.66 -36.73
CA ASP A 192 35.43 13.44 -37.40
C ASP A 192 35.69 14.76 -36.65
N CYS A 193 34.66 15.41 -36.12
CA CYS A 193 34.82 16.57 -35.23
C CYS A 193 35.58 16.17 -33.95
N TYR A 194 35.26 15.04 -33.34
CA TYR A 194 36.03 14.54 -32.19
C TYR A 194 37.50 14.29 -32.56
N ALA A 195 37.76 13.58 -33.65
CA ALA A 195 39.09 13.20 -34.09
C ALA A 195 39.94 14.43 -34.45
N THR A 196 39.35 15.43 -35.12
CA THR A 196 40.07 16.67 -35.48
C THR A 196 40.52 17.46 -34.26
N ARG A 197 39.68 17.54 -33.23
CA ARG A 197 40.05 18.18 -31.96
C ARG A 197 41.06 17.37 -31.16
N ALA A 198 40.90 16.05 -31.08
CA ALA A 198 41.85 15.16 -30.42
C ALA A 198 43.23 15.19 -31.08
N ALA A 199 43.29 15.49 -32.38
CA ALA A 199 44.52 15.65 -33.15
C ALA A 199 45.21 17.01 -32.99
N GLY A 200 44.58 17.99 -32.33
CA GLY A 200 45.10 19.37 -32.25
C GLY A 200 45.26 20.04 -33.62
N LEU A 201 44.53 19.57 -34.65
CA LEU A 201 44.61 20.12 -36.00
C LEU A 201 44.29 21.62 -35.95
N ALA A 202 45.20 22.44 -36.47
CA ALA A 202 45.10 23.90 -36.47
C ALA A 202 44.88 24.57 -35.08
N GLY A 203 45.32 23.92 -33.99
CA GLY A 203 45.21 24.48 -32.62
C GLY A 203 43.80 24.45 -32.02
N LEU A 204 42.89 23.65 -32.58
CA LEU A 204 41.49 23.52 -32.13
C LEU A 204 41.34 22.86 -30.75
N ASP A 205 42.39 22.23 -30.24
CA ASP A 205 42.50 21.71 -28.88
C ASP A 205 42.53 22.82 -27.81
N SER A 206 43.09 23.99 -28.15
CA SER A 206 43.16 25.17 -27.28
C SER A 206 41.81 25.89 -27.09
N VAL A 207 40.83 25.65 -27.96
CA VAL A 207 39.50 26.25 -27.87
C VAL A 207 38.72 25.60 -26.72
N ARG A 208 38.02 26.41 -25.92
CA ARG A 208 37.16 25.91 -24.83
C ARG A 208 36.18 24.88 -25.37
N ALA A 209 36.15 23.71 -24.71
CA ALA A 209 35.36 22.56 -25.15
C ALA A 209 33.90 22.86 -25.51
N PRO A 210 33.15 23.67 -24.74
CA PRO A 210 31.76 23.96 -25.06
C PRO A 210 31.62 24.77 -26.36
N GLY A 211 32.53 25.72 -26.63
CA GLY A 211 32.48 26.57 -27.82
C GLY A 211 32.78 25.80 -29.10
N TYR A 212 33.76 24.89 -29.04
CA TYR A 212 34.07 23.98 -30.14
C TYR A 212 32.87 23.09 -30.49
N TRP A 213 32.28 22.42 -29.49
CA TRP A 213 31.13 21.53 -29.72
C TRP A 213 29.85 22.29 -30.12
N ALA A 214 29.66 23.53 -29.68
CA ALA A 214 28.57 24.39 -30.14
C ALA A 214 28.67 24.66 -31.65
N ALA A 215 29.87 24.99 -32.14
CA ALA A 215 30.12 25.21 -33.56
C ALA A 215 29.96 23.92 -34.37
N CYS A 216 30.55 22.81 -33.93
CA CYS A 216 30.45 21.52 -34.62
C CYS A 216 29.00 21.02 -34.73
N THR A 217 28.23 21.09 -33.64
CA THR A 217 26.82 20.69 -33.67
C THR A 217 25.98 21.62 -34.55
N ALA A 218 26.24 22.93 -34.55
CA ALA A 218 25.56 23.87 -35.45
C ALA A 218 25.85 23.57 -36.94
N LEU A 219 27.11 23.24 -37.28
CA LEU A 219 27.50 22.86 -38.63
C LEU A 219 26.85 21.54 -39.07
N VAL A 220 26.79 20.55 -38.19
CA VAL A 220 26.10 19.27 -38.47
C VAL A 220 24.61 19.48 -38.67
N VAL A 221 23.96 20.35 -37.89
CA VAL A 221 22.54 20.70 -38.05
C VAL A 221 22.28 21.36 -39.40
N ALA A 222 23.10 22.35 -39.77
CA ALA A 222 23.01 23.02 -41.07
C ALA A 222 23.24 22.04 -42.23
N GLY A 223 24.26 21.18 -42.12
CA GLY A 223 24.57 20.13 -43.09
C GLY A 223 23.45 19.10 -43.22
N ALA A 224 22.88 18.64 -42.11
CA ALA A 224 21.76 17.70 -42.10
C ALA A 224 20.49 18.30 -42.71
N ALA A 225 20.20 19.58 -42.45
CA ALA A 225 19.10 20.32 -43.05
C ALA A 225 19.28 20.48 -44.56
N ALA A 226 20.46 20.90 -45.01
CA ALA A 226 20.79 21.09 -46.42
C ALA A 226 20.77 19.75 -47.19
N TYR A 227 21.44 18.72 -46.66
CA TYR A 227 21.54 17.40 -47.26
C TYR A 227 20.19 16.68 -47.28
N GLY A 228 19.44 16.72 -46.18
CA GLY A 228 18.10 16.15 -46.08
C GLY A 228 17.08 16.84 -47.00
N GLY A 229 17.18 18.16 -47.15
CA GLY A 229 16.37 18.94 -48.08
C GLY A 229 16.69 18.65 -49.55
N ALA A 230 17.97 18.65 -49.92
CA ALA A 230 18.44 18.38 -51.29
C ALA A 230 18.10 16.95 -51.74
N MET A 231 18.27 15.97 -50.85
CA MET A 231 18.02 14.56 -51.14
C MET A 231 16.58 14.10 -50.80
N ARG A 232 15.74 14.99 -50.27
CA ARG A 232 14.35 14.69 -49.84
C ARG A 232 14.24 13.48 -48.90
N MET A 233 15.14 13.39 -47.91
CA MET A 233 15.20 12.28 -46.94
C MET A 233 14.71 12.73 -45.56
N ARG A 234 14.01 11.85 -44.83
CA ARG A 234 13.40 12.20 -43.53
C ARG A 234 14.38 12.07 -42.37
N ALA A 235 15.14 10.97 -42.34
CA ALA A 235 16.10 10.70 -41.27
C ALA A 235 17.10 11.84 -40.98
N PRO A 236 17.81 12.43 -41.98
CA PRO A 236 18.74 13.53 -41.70
C PRO A 236 18.04 14.81 -41.23
N LEU A 237 16.83 15.11 -41.71
CA LEU A 237 16.07 16.28 -41.24
C LEU A 237 15.65 16.14 -39.77
N VAL A 238 15.20 14.95 -39.37
CA VAL A 238 14.84 14.65 -37.97
C VAL A 238 16.09 14.67 -37.08
N ALA A 239 17.19 14.07 -37.54
CA ALA A 239 18.46 14.10 -36.81
C ALA A 239 19.00 15.53 -36.64
N GLY A 240 18.95 16.36 -37.68
CA GLY A 240 19.32 17.77 -37.62
C GLY A 240 18.42 18.56 -36.67
N PHE A 241 17.11 18.34 -36.68
CA PHE A 241 16.19 18.98 -35.74
C PHE A 241 16.50 18.62 -34.27
N LEU A 242 16.78 17.34 -33.98
CA LEU A 242 17.14 16.90 -32.63
C LEU A 242 18.49 17.45 -32.17
N LEU A 243 19.49 17.47 -33.05
CA LEU A 243 20.82 18.03 -32.76
C LEU A 243 20.77 19.56 -32.60
N GLY A 244 19.78 20.23 -33.20
CA GLY A 244 19.57 21.68 -33.10
C GLY A 244 19.36 22.23 -31.69
N ARG A 245 19.12 21.35 -30.70
CA ARG A 245 18.96 21.71 -29.29
C ARG A 245 20.28 21.94 -28.54
N LEU A 246 21.39 21.40 -29.04
CA LEU A 246 22.69 21.45 -28.38
C LEU A 246 23.49 22.76 -28.58
N PRO A 247 23.48 23.41 -29.77
CA PRO A 247 24.34 24.57 -30.03
C PRO A 247 24.15 25.73 -29.05
N ALA A 248 22.90 26.10 -28.73
CA ALA A 248 22.62 27.21 -27.81
C ALA A 248 23.04 26.88 -26.38
N LEU A 249 22.81 25.64 -25.92
CA LEU A 249 23.20 25.18 -24.59
C LEU A 249 24.73 25.20 -24.42
N LEU A 250 25.44 24.70 -25.43
CA LEU A 250 26.90 24.66 -25.45
C LEU A 250 27.51 26.05 -25.60
N ALA A 251 26.89 26.96 -26.35
CA ALA A 251 27.31 28.35 -26.48
C ALA A 251 27.23 29.12 -25.16
N VAL A 252 26.17 28.92 -24.37
CA VAL A 252 26.04 29.53 -23.03
C VAL A 252 27.15 29.07 -22.08
N HIS A 253 27.50 27.77 -22.12
CA HIS A 253 28.62 27.25 -21.35
C HIS A 253 29.98 27.79 -21.85
N ALA A 254 30.10 28.06 -23.15
CA ALA A 254 31.32 28.63 -23.74
C ALA A 254 31.55 30.09 -23.29
N MET A 255 30.48 30.87 -23.15
CA MET A 255 30.51 32.27 -22.72
C MET A 255 30.71 32.45 -21.21
N GLY A 256 30.86 31.37 -20.44
CA GLY A 256 30.96 31.43 -18.98
C GLY A 256 29.64 31.73 -18.27
N LEU A 257 28.52 31.75 -19.00
CA LEU A 257 27.16 31.95 -18.49
C LEU A 257 26.48 30.62 -18.10
N GLY A 258 27.25 29.53 -17.97
CA GLY A 258 26.80 28.16 -17.72
C GLY A 258 26.14 27.90 -16.35
N GLY A 259 25.69 28.95 -15.66
CA GLY A 259 24.82 28.82 -14.51
C GLY A 259 23.48 28.18 -14.88
N TYR A 260 22.75 27.74 -13.86
CA TYR A 260 21.44 27.11 -14.01
C TYR A 260 20.46 27.98 -14.83
N LEU A 261 20.45 29.31 -14.58
CA LEU A 261 19.62 30.28 -15.31
C LEU A 261 20.02 30.43 -16.78
N GLY A 262 21.33 30.43 -17.08
CA GLY A 262 21.80 30.49 -18.47
C GLY A 262 21.36 29.26 -19.27
N SER A 263 21.53 28.07 -18.68
CA SER A 263 21.11 26.81 -19.30
C SER A 263 19.58 26.75 -19.50
N ALA A 264 18.81 27.23 -18.52
CA ALA A 264 17.37 27.38 -18.59
C ALA A 264 16.94 28.28 -19.76
N THR A 265 17.53 29.47 -19.88
CA THR A 265 17.20 30.42 -20.96
C THR A 265 17.53 29.88 -22.35
N ALA A 266 18.65 29.17 -22.51
CA ALA A 266 19.03 28.56 -23.79
C ALA A 266 18.02 27.48 -24.25
N LEU A 267 17.53 26.65 -23.32
CA LEU A 267 16.53 25.62 -23.62
C LEU A 267 15.16 26.21 -23.98
N VAL A 268 14.74 27.26 -23.27
CA VAL A 268 13.48 27.96 -23.58
C VAL A 268 13.58 28.68 -24.93
N ALA A 269 14.71 29.33 -25.22
CA ALA A 269 14.94 30.02 -26.49
C ALA A 269 14.96 29.04 -27.68
N THR A 270 15.60 27.87 -27.54
CA THR A 270 15.60 26.82 -28.58
C THR A 270 14.21 26.23 -28.77
N ALA A 271 13.46 25.97 -27.70
CA ALA A 271 12.07 25.52 -27.81
C ALA A 271 11.16 26.55 -28.50
N ALA A 272 11.35 27.85 -28.24
CA ALA A 272 10.62 28.91 -28.91
C ALA A 272 10.97 29.01 -30.41
N ALA A 273 12.24 28.84 -30.76
CA ALA A 273 12.71 28.80 -32.14
C ALA A 273 12.13 27.58 -32.88
N ASP A 274 12.15 26.39 -32.27
CA ASP A 274 11.55 25.15 -32.81
C ASP A 274 10.06 25.34 -33.10
N TYR A 275 9.31 25.90 -32.15
CA TYR A 275 7.88 26.20 -32.33
C TYR A 275 7.65 27.20 -33.47
N GLY A 276 8.48 28.24 -33.58
CA GLY A 276 8.42 29.22 -34.67
C GLY A 276 8.69 28.61 -36.05
N VAL A 277 9.67 27.71 -36.17
CA VAL A 277 10.01 27.00 -37.41
C VAL A 277 8.86 26.06 -37.81
N ILE A 278 8.35 25.26 -36.88
CA ILE A 278 7.20 24.36 -37.11
C ILE A 278 5.98 25.18 -37.56
N ARG A 279 5.71 26.30 -36.89
CA ARG A 279 4.61 27.20 -37.25
C ARG A 279 4.77 27.75 -38.67
N ARG A 280 5.96 28.24 -39.05
CA ARG A 280 6.22 28.75 -40.42
C ARG A 280 6.11 27.67 -41.49
N VAL A 281 6.58 26.46 -41.23
CA VAL A 281 6.49 25.32 -42.17
C VAL A 281 5.04 24.84 -42.32
N SER A 282 4.24 24.87 -41.25
CA SER A 282 2.83 24.47 -41.27
C SER A 282 1.94 25.40 -42.11
N VAL A 283 2.32 26.67 -42.26
CA VAL A 283 1.58 27.71 -43.01
C VAL A 283 1.87 27.68 -44.52
N ARG A 284 2.98 27.08 -44.97
CA ARG A 284 3.39 27.05 -46.39
C ARG A 284 3.08 25.69 -47.03
N ASP A 285 1.91 25.57 -47.66
CA ASP A 285 1.42 24.33 -48.30
C ASP A 285 2.38 23.69 -49.31
N GLY A 286 3.15 24.51 -50.04
CA GLY A 286 4.13 24.04 -51.02
C GLY A 286 5.35 23.31 -50.43
N LEU A 287 5.72 23.58 -49.17
CA LEU A 287 6.83 22.88 -48.50
C LEU A 287 6.37 21.56 -47.87
N ARG A 288 5.14 21.55 -47.34
CA ARG A 288 4.51 20.41 -46.66
C ARG A 288 4.31 19.22 -47.59
N SER A 289 3.87 19.47 -48.82
CA SER A 289 3.70 18.45 -49.86
C SER A 289 5.04 17.93 -50.40
N ARG A 290 6.03 18.82 -50.62
CA ARG A 290 7.37 18.47 -51.14
C ARG A 290 8.19 17.60 -50.20
N LEU A 291 8.07 17.79 -48.88
CA LEU A 291 8.82 17.05 -47.86
C LEU A 291 8.08 15.81 -47.32
N ARG A 292 6.87 15.51 -47.82
CA ARG A 292 6.00 14.41 -47.34
C ARG A 292 5.93 14.34 -45.81
N LEU A 293 5.81 15.49 -45.14
CA LEU A 293 5.79 15.62 -43.67
C LEU A 293 4.46 15.18 -43.03
N GLY A 294 3.47 14.77 -43.83
CA GLY A 294 2.11 14.41 -43.36
C GLY A 294 2.06 13.32 -42.28
N GLY A 295 3.05 12.41 -42.22
CA GLY A 295 3.13 11.35 -41.21
C GLY A 295 4.01 11.70 -39.99
N LEU A 296 4.71 12.83 -40.00
CA LEU A 296 5.57 13.30 -38.89
C LEU A 296 4.87 14.35 -38.00
N LEU A 297 3.69 14.83 -38.39
CA LEU A 297 2.88 15.76 -37.60
C LEU A 297 2.28 15.25 -36.27
N PRO A 298 2.35 13.95 -35.87
CA PRO A 298 2.14 13.58 -34.46
C PRO A 298 3.25 14.09 -33.52
N GLN A 299 4.37 14.63 -34.05
CA GLN A 299 5.49 15.15 -33.26
C GLN A 299 5.21 16.47 -32.53
N ALA A 300 4.06 17.10 -32.75
CA ALA A 300 3.61 18.22 -31.90
C ALA A 300 3.34 17.77 -30.45
N GLY A 301 2.96 16.49 -30.26
CA GLY A 301 2.88 15.86 -28.94
C GLY A 301 4.25 15.60 -28.31
N VAL A 302 5.30 15.37 -29.12
CA VAL A 302 6.69 15.21 -28.64
C VAL A 302 7.26 16.57 -28.23
N VAL A 303 7.01 17.62 -29.00
CA VAL A 303 7.42 19.00 -28.63
C VAL A 303 6.68 19.45 -27.36
N ALA A 304 5.38 19.18 -27.23
CA ALA A 304 4.64 19.49 -26.01
C ALA A 304 5.03 18.62 -24.80
N ALA A 305 5.27 17.31 -24.99
CA ALA A 305 5.74 16.42 -23.92
C ALA A 305 7.17 16.77 -23.47
N VAL A 306 8.04 17.16 -24.40
CA VAL A 306 9.40 17.63 -24.09
C VAL A 306 9.35 19.02 -23.43
N CYS A 307 8.48 19.93 -23.85
CA CYS A 307 8.27 21.21 -23.16
C CYS A 307 7.66 21.00 -21.75
N GLY A 308 6.82 19.98 -21.57
CA GLY A 308 6.23 19.62 -20.27
C GLY A 308 7.22 19.00 -19.30
N LEU A 309 8.02 18.03 -19.77
CA LEU A 309 9.05 17.37 -18.96
C LEU A 309 10.25 18.30 -18.69
N ALA A 310 10.69 19.06 -19.69
CA ALA A 310 11.75 20.04 -19.53
C ALA A 310 11.29 21.23 -18.69
N GLY A 311 10.07 21.76 -18.89
CA GLY A 311 9.52 22.88 -18.11
C GLY A 311 9.22 22.51 -16.66
N GLY A 312 8.65 21.32 -16.41
CA GLY A 312 8.42 20.81 -15.06
C GLY A 312 9.71 20.51 -14.30
N GLY A 313 10.68 19.88 -14.96
CA GLY A 313 12.01 19.65 -14.39
C GLY A 313 12.78 20.94 -14.13
N LEU A 314 12.66 21.94 -15.01
CA LEU A 314 13.26 23.26 -14.85
C LEU A 314 12.60 24.04 -13.71
N ALA A 315 11.28 24.11 -13.64
CA ALA A 315 10.59 24.80 -12.55
C ALA A 315 10.90 24.18 -11.18
N LEU A 316 10.93 22.85 -11.10
CA LEU A 316 11.25 22.10 -9.88
C LEU A 316 12.70 22.32 -9.44
N ALA A 317 13.65 22.19 -10.36
CA ALA A 317 15.06 22.38 -10.03
C ALA A 317 15.40 23.86 -9.73
N LEU A 318 14.72 24.84 -10.33
CA LEU A 318 14.87 26.27 -10.03
C LEU A 318 14.31 26.58 -8.63
N GLY A 319 13.15 26.01 -8.27
CA GLY A 319 12.57 26.14 -6.93
C GLY A 319 13.46 25.50 -5.84
N ILE A 320 13.95 24.28 -6.05
CA ILE A 320 14.87 23.61 -5.13
C ILE A 320 16.17 24.42 -4.99
N SER A 321 16.69 24.97 -6.09
CA SER A 321 17.92 25.77 -6.08
C SER A 321 17.76 27.12 -5.39
N LEU A 322 16.61 27.79 -5.53
CA LEU A 322 16.30 29.03 -4.81
C LEU A 322 16.10 28.79 -3.30
N VAL A 323 15.51 27.64 -2.92
CA VAL A 323 15.39 27.24 -1.51
C VAL A 323 16.75 26.84 -0.92
N ALA A 324 17.59 26.13 -1.66
CA ALA A 324 18.94 25.78 -1.25
C ALA A 324 19.89 27.00 -1.25
N GLY A 325 19.63 27.98 -2.11
CA GLY A 325 20.33 29.27 -2.20
C GLY A 325 19.96 30.20 -1.05
N SER A 326 18.68 30.38 -0.76
CA SER A 326 18.20 31.19 0.39
C SER A 326 18.70 30.67 1.74
N ARG A 327 18.83 29.35 1.91
CA ARG A 327 19.47 28.75 3.11
C ARG A 327 20.97 29.03 3.21
N ARG A 328 21.65 29.36 2.09
CA ARG A 328 23.08 29.72 2.05
C ARG A 328 23.31 31.24 2.07
N THR A 329 22.38 32.05 1.58
CA THR A 329 22.52 33.51 1.47
C THR A 329 22.16 34.29 2.73
N ALA A 330 21.62 33.63 3.77
CA ALA A 330 21.56 34.21 5.11
C ALA A 330 22.96 34.46 5.73
N ALA A 331 24.03 33.96 5.10
CA ALA A 331 25.43 34.24 5.45
C ALA A 331 26.12 35.30 4.55
N ALA A 332 25.44 35.87 3.55
CA ALA A 332 26.05 36.82 2.60
C ALA A 332 25.04 37.92 2.22
N VAL A 333 24.95 38.95 3.07
CA VAL A 333 24.03 40.10 2.93
C VAL A 333 24.48 41.12 1.86
N ASP A 334 25.53 40.89 1.10
CA ASP A 334 26.04 41.91 0.14
C ASP A 334 25.62 41.72 -1.34
N GLY A 335 24.79 40.73 -1.67
CA GLY A 335 24.30 40.49 -3.04
C GLY A 335 22.81 40.75 -3.18
N GLY A 336 22.43 41.97 -3.53
CA GLY A 336 21.06 42.50 -3.51
C GLY A 336 19.96 41.72 -4.24
N ALA A 337 18.72 42.18 -4.05
CA ALA A 337 17.42 41.66 -4.50
C ALA A 337 17.23 41.38 -6.01
N VAL A 338 18.30 41.35 -6.81
CA VAL A 338 18.30 41.14 -8.26
C VAL A 338 18.17 39.66 -8.67
N ALA A 339 18.60 38.70 -7.84
CA ALA A 339 18.54 37.27 -8.16
C ALA A 339 17.13 36.72 -8.52
N PRO A 340 16.02 37.07 -7.83
CA PRO A 340 14.69 36.59 -8.20
C PRO A 340 14.17 37.19 -9.52
N VAL A 341 14.61 38.40 -9.90
CA VAL A 341 14.18 39.06 -11.16
C VAL A 341 14.72 38.32 -12.38
N TRP A 342 15.96 37.80 -12.33
CA TRP A 342 16.55 37.05 -13.44
C TRP A 342 15.88 35.68 -13.68
N ALA A 343 15.19 35.12 -12.68
CA ALA A 343 14.42 33.88 -12.83
C ALA A 343 13.14 34.05 -13.68
N TRP A 344 12.60 35.28 -13.76
CA TRP A 344 11.43 35.59 -14.59
C TRP A 344 11.72 35.52 -16.09
N LEU A 345 12.97 35.70 -16.52
CA LEU A 345 13.35 35.61 -17.94
C LEU A 345 13.09 34.21 -18.54
N PRO A 346 13.68 33.12 -18.02
CA PRO A 346 13.41 31.78 -18.55
C PRO A 346 11.99 31.30 -18.25
N LEU A 347 11.45 31.56 -17.04
CA LEU A 347 10.13 31.08 -16.65
C LEU A 347 8.99 31.83 -17.35
N GLY A 348 9.12 33.14 -17.50
CA GLY A 348 8.18 33.96 -18.28
C GLY A 348 8.23 33.62 -19.76
N GLY A 349 9.41 33.40 -20.33
CA GLY A 349 9.57 32.90 -21.70
C GLY A 349 8.89 31.55 -21.92
N LEU A 350 9.03 30.64 -20.96
CA LEU A 350 8.37 29.32 -20.99
C LEU A 350 6.85 29.44 -20.85
N ALA A 351 6.36 30.29 -19.94
CA ALA A 351 4.93 30.54 -19.76
C ALA A 351 4.26 31.11 -21.02
N LEU A 352 4.90 32.08 -21.67
CA LEU A 352 4.41 32.68 -22.92
C LEU A 352 4.41 31.66 -24.07
N LEU A 353 5.47 30.85 -24.19
CA LEU A 353 5.55 29.80 -25.19
C LEU A 353 4.45 28.74 -24.98
N ALA A 354 4.27 28.30 -23.74
CA ALA A 354 3.27 27.30 -23.38
C ALA A 354 1.83 27.81 -23.57
N LEU A 355 1.55 29.08 -23.27
CA LEU A 355 0.27 29.74 -23.60
C LEU A 355 0.06 29.87 -25.11
N ALA A 356 1.10 30.17 -25.89
CA ALA A 356 1.02 30.22 -27.35
C ALA A 356 0.68 28.85 -27.95
N VAL A 357 1.20 27.76 -27.37
CA VAL A 357 0.86 26.37 -27.73
C VAL A 357 -0.59 26.02 -27.33
N ALA A 358 -1.07 26.54 -26.19
CA ALA A 358 -2.42 26.25 -25.69
C ALA A 358 -3.55 26.95 -26.48
N ARG A 359 -3.26 28.05 -27.19
CA ARG A 359 -4.27 28.79 -27.98
C ARG A 359 -4.68 28.04 -29.26
N PRO A 360 -5.98 28.05 -29.62
CA PRO A 360 -6.46 27.36 -30.82
C PRO A 360 -5.93 28.02 -32.10
N TYR A 361 -5.65 27.22 -33.14
CA TYR A 361 -5.17 27.71 -34.43
C TYR A 361 -6.35 28.02 -35.36
N PRO A 362 -6.48 29.25 -35.89
CA PRO A 362 -7.50 29.59 -36.88
C PRO A 362 -6.98 29.20 -38.28
N GLY A 363 -7.26 27.98 -38.73
CA GLY A 363 -6.93 27.55 -40.08
C GLY A 363 -7.70 26.30 -40.50
N PRO A 364 -8.43 26.33 -41.63
CA PRO A 364 -9.14 25.16 -42.13
C PRO A 364 -8.13 24.11 -42.64
N GLY A 365 -8.10 22.92 -42.03
CA GLY A 365 -7.40 21.75 -42.61
C GLY A 365 -6.08 21.30 -41.97
N VAL A 366 -5.71 21.78 -40.77
CA VAL A 366 -4.60 21.18 -40.00
C VAL A 366 -5.17 20.27 -38.91
N PRO A 367 -4.72 19.00 -38.78
CA PRO A 367 -5.09 18.18 -37.62
C PRO A 367 -4.57 18.90 -36.36
N GLY A 368 -5.49 19.45 -35.58
CA GLY A 368 -5.19 20.22 -34.38
C GLY A 368 -4.57 19.36 -33.29
N LEU A 369 -3.78 20.00 -32.42
CA LEU A 369 -3.35 19.43 -31.15
C LEU A 369 -4.57 18.87 -30.39
N THR A 370 -4.45 17.68 -29.80
CA THR A 370 -5.49 17.14 -28.94
C THR A 370 -5.75 18.08 -27.76
N LEU A 371 -6.98 18.10 -27.27
CA LEU A 371 -7.38 18.96 -26.13
C LEU A 371 -6.49 18.71 -24.91
N ASP A 372 -6.10 17.47 -24.66
CA ASP A 372 -5.23 17.08 -23.55
C ASP A 372 -3.85 17.72 -23.64
N VAL A 373 -3.26 17.78 -24.85
CA VAL A 373 -1.95 18.40 -25.05
C VAL A 373 -2.00 19.91 -24.83
N ARG A 374 -3.11 20.56 -25.22
CA ARG A 374 -3.31 22.00 -24.98
C ARG A 374 -3.56 22.29 -23.49
N ARG A 375 -4.26 21.40 -22.77
CA ARG A 375 -4.43 21.48 -21.31
C ARG A 375 -3.09 21.31 -20.58
N LEU A 376 -2.26 20.36 -21.01
CA LEU A 376 -0.90 20.18 -20.47
C LEU A 376 -0.03 21.41 -20.70
N ALA A 377 -0.09 22.03 -21.88
CA ALA A 377 0.63 23.28 -22.16
C ALA A 377 0.11 24.46 -21.31
N ALA A 378 -1.20 24.57 -21.09
CA ALA A 378 -1.73 25.56 -20.15
C ALA A 378 -1.26 25.29 -18.71
N GLY A 379 -1.21 24.03 -18.30
CA GLY A 379 -0.68 23.61 -17.00
C GLY A 379 0.80 23.95 -16.81
N THR A 380 1.64 23.75 -17.82
CA THR A 380 3.07 24.10 -17.76
C THR A 380 3.30 25.59 -17.66
N ALA A 381 2.45 26.42 -18.31
CA ALA A 381 2.45 27.85 -18.10
C ALA A 381 2.12 28.22 -16.64
N GLY A 382 1.12 27.56 -16.05
CA GLY A 382 0.77 27.74 -14.64
C GLY A 382 1.93 27.41 -13.70
N VAL A 383 2.57 26.24 -13.87
CA VAL A 383 3.73 25.83 -13.05
C VAL A 383 4.89 26.82 -13.18
N ALA A 384 5.17 27.33 -14.37
CA ALA A 384 6.24 28.30 -14.59
C ALA A 384 5.99 29.63 -13.86
N VAL A 385 4.75 30.14 -13.92
CA VAL A 385 4.33 31.35 -13.21
C VAL A 385 4.38 31.13 -11.69
N LEU A 386 3.91 29.98 -11.21
CA LEU A 386 3.96 29.64 -9.79
C LEU A 386 5.39 29.49 -9.26
N ALA A 387 6.30 28.93 -10.05
CA ALA A 387 7.71 28.82 -9.68
C ALA A 387 8.38 30.21 -9.58
N ALA A 388 8.09 31.12 -10.52
CA ALA A 388 8.64 32.48 -10.53
C ALA A 388 8.06 33.33 -9.40
N ALA A 389 6.73 33.34 -9.26
CA ALA A 389 6.03 34.08 -8.22
C ALA A 389 6.36 33.55 -6.82
N GLY A 390 6.33 32.23 -6.64
CA GLY A 390 6.64 31.59 -5.37
C GLY A 390 8.11 31.73 -4.97
N GLY A 391 9.05 31.68 -5.92
CA GLY A 391 10.46 31.97 -5.66
C GLY A 391 10.72 33.42 -5.26
N SER A 392 9.98 34.37 -5.85
CA SER A 392 10.06 35.79 -5.51
C SER A 392 9.50 36.05 -4.11
N LEU A 393 8.33 35.49 -3.79
CA LEU A 393 7.71 35.61 -2.47
C LEU A 393 8.52 34.90 -1.38
N ALA A 394 9.05 33.70 -1.66
CA ALA A 394 9.90 32.96 -0.72
C ALA A 394 11.20 33.70 -0.40
N ALA A 395 11.73 34.52 -1.32
CA ALA A 395 12.91 35.34 -1.07
C ALA A 395 12.63 36.56 -0.17
N LEU A 396 11.38 37.06 -0.13
CA LEU A 396 10.95 38.16 0.72
C LEU A 396 10.52 37.70 2.13
N LEU A 397 10.19 36.41 2.27
CA LEU A 397 9.69 35.83 3.50
C LEU A 397 10.83 35.32 4.41
N PRO A 398 10.65 35.30 5.75
CA PRO A 398 11.63 34.75 6.68
C PRO A 398 11.95 33.27 6.43
N VAL A 399 13.12 32.82 6.90
CA VAL A 399 13.56 31.42 6.79
C VAL A 399 12.49 30.49 7.40
N GLY A 400 12.01 29.54 6.61
CA GLY A 400 10.93 28.61 6.98
C GLY A 400 9.60 28.88 6.26
N TRP A 401 9.30 30.14 5.91
CA TRP A 401 8.02 30.54 5.29
C TRP A 401 7.96 30.34 3.77
N SER A 402 8.98 29.75 3.16
CA SER A 402 9.04 29.52 1.71
C SER A 402 7.86 28.69 1.18
N THR A 403 7.38 27.74 1.97
CA THR A 403 6.23 26.88 1.64
C THR A 403 4.95 27.69 1.45
N VAL A 404 4.72 28.68 2.31
CA VAL A 404 3.62 29.66 2.20
C VAL A 404 3.82 30.56 0.98
N GLY A 405 5.07 30.95 0.71
CA GLY A 405 5.45 31.71 -0.49
C GLY A 405 5.05 31.02 -1.81
N TYR A 406 5.10 29.69 -1.88
CA TYR A 406 4.62 28.92 -3.04
C TYR A 406 3.12 28.56 -2.96
N ALA A 407 2.57 28.31 -1.76
CA ALA A 407 1.17 27.93 -1.57
C ALA A 407 0.20 29.10 -1.83
N ALA A 408 0.55 30.33 -1.46
CA ALA A 408 -0.29 31.52 -1.66
C ALA A 408 -0.60 31.81 -3.14
N PRO A 409 0.40 31.92 -4.06
CA PRO A 409 0.11 32.12 -5.48
C PRO A 409 -0.58 30.91 -6.10
N ALA A 410 -0.31 29.68 -5.60
CA ALA A 410 -1.02 28.48 -6.05
C ALA A 410 -2.51 28.54 -5.67
N ALA A 411 -2.83 28.90 -4.42
CA ALA A 411 -4.21 29.09 -3.96
C ALA A 411 -4.93 30.17 -4.78
N LEU A 412 -4.31 31.33 -4.98
CA LEU A 412 -4.89 32.41 -5.80
C LEU A 412 -5.15 31.95 -7.24
N LEU A 413 -4.18 31.28 -7.87
CA LEU A 413 -4.31 30.80 -9.25
C LEU A 413 -5.36 29.69 -9.37
N THR A 414 -5.49 28.80 -8.38
CA THR A 414 -6.58 27.80 -8.35
C THR A 414 -7.95 28.44 -8.30
N VAL A 415 -8.15 29.43 -7.41
CA VAL A 415 -9.44 30.11 -7.26
C VAL A 415 -9.75 30.95 -8.50
N ALA A 416 -8.78 31.69 -9.04
CA ALA A 416 -8.95 32.51 -10.23
C ALA A 416 -9.23 31.66 -11.49
N ALA A 417 -8.49 30.56 -11.67
CA ALA A 417 -8.72 29.64 -12.78
C ALA A 417 -10.06 28.90 -12.63
N GLY A 418 -10.42 28.49 -11.41
CA GLY A 418 -11.72 27.89 -11.10
C GLY A 418 -12.90 28.83 -11.34
N ALA A 419 -12.77 30.11 -10.99
CA ALA A 419 -13.77 31.14 -11.29
C ALA A 419 -13.90 31.43 -12.80
N ALA A 420 -12.82 31.27 -13.56
CA ALA A 420 -12.82 31.44 -15.01
C ALA A 420 -13.46 30.27 -15.76
N VAL A 421 -13.53 29.08 -15.15
CA VAL A 421 -14.34 27.95 -15.65
C VAL A 421 -15.81 28.31 -15.40
N ARG A 422 -16.48 28.87 -16.42
CA ARG A 422 -17.89 29.29 -16.30
C ARG A 422 -18.81 28.07 -16.19
N PRO A 423 -19.64 27.93 -15.15
CA PRO A 423 -20.75 26.99 -15.15
C PRO A 423 -21.82 27.53 -16.10
N ARG A 424 -21.77 27.18 -17.40
CA ARG A 424 -22.84 27.55 -18.34
C ARG A 424 -24.01 26.59 -18.22
N GLY A 425 -25.04 27.03 -17.52
CA GLY A 425 -26.39 26.51 -17.70
C GLY A 425 -26.83 26.65 -19.17
N ARG A 426 -27.41 25.55 -19.71
CA ARG A 426 -27.94 25.36 -21.07
C ARG A 426 -26.93 25.50 -22.21
N GLN A 427 -26.37 24.36 -22.62
CA GLN A 427 -25.82 24.18 -23.96
C GLN A 427 -26.91 24.49 -25.00
N VAL A 428 -26.63 25.43 -25.91
CA VAL A 428 -27.33 25.53 -27.19
C VAL A 428 -26.76 24.43 -28.08
N PRO A 429 -27.55 23.45 -28.54
CA PRO A 429 -27.04 22.39 -29.42
C PRO A 429 -26.58 23.00 -30.75
N GLY A 430 -25.30 22.87 -31.10
CA GLY A 430 -24.84 23.14 -32.47
C GLY A 430 -23.55 23.94 -32.65
N GLU A 431 -22.94 24.53 -31.62
CA GLU A 431 -21.65 25.25 -31.77
C GLU A 431 -20.45 24.40 -31.31
N PRO A 432 -19.59 23.89 -32.23
CA PRO A 432 -18.36 23.18 -31.90
C PRO A 432 -17.22 24.07 -31.37
N ALA A 433 -17.50 25.34 -31.03
CA ALA A 433 -16.48 26.33 -30.64
C ALA A 433 -16.29 26.47 -29.11
N ALA A 434 -17.21 25.94 -28.28
CA ALA A 434 -17.20 26.16 -26.83
C ALA A 434 -16.08 25.39 -26.08
N ASP A 435 -15.70 24.18 -26.53
CA ASP A 435 -14.70 23.34 -25.84
C ASP A 435 -13.27 23.92 -25.87
N ALA A 436 -12.98 24.84 -26.80
CA ALA A 436 -11.65 25.40 -26.97
C ALA A 436 -11.31 26.56 -26.01
N ALA A 437 -12.32 27.23 -25.45
CA ALA A 437 -12.16 28.38 -24.56
C ALA A 437 -11.79 27.96 -23.13
N ASP A 438 -12.31 26.82 -22.66
CA ASP A 438 -12.10 26.33 -21.28
C ASP A 438 -10.79 25.54 -21.12
N VAL A 439 -10.05 25.29 -22.20
CA VAL A 439 -8.77 24.55 -22.21
C VAL A 439 -7.70 25.19 -21.33
N VAL A 440 -7.59 26.52 -21.38
CA VAL A 440 -6.59 27.28 -20.61
C VAL A 440 -6.94 27.33 -19.12
N PRO A 441 -8.15 27.74 -18.69
CA PRO A 441 -8.49 27.76 -17.26
C PRO A 441 -8.49 26.37 -16.63
N THR A 442 -8.93 25.32 -17.34
CA THR A 442 -8.88 23.95 -16.81
C THR A 442 -7.45 23.43 -16.61
N GLY A 443 -6.55 23.66 -17.58
CA GLY A 443 -5.14 23.30 -17.45
C GLY A 443 -4.42 24.06 -16.33
N LEU A 444 -4.70 25.36 -16.19
CA LEU A 444 -4.16 26.19 -15.10
C LEU A 444 -4.68 25.73 -13.73
N CYS A 445 -5.98 25.46 -13.60
CA CYS A 445 -6.58 25.03 -12.34
C CYS A 445 -6.02 23.68 -11.87
N GLY A 446 -5.85 22.72 -12.78
CA GLY A 446 -5.28 21.41 -12.45
C GLY A 446 -3.83 21.49 -11.99
N ALA A 447 -2.99 22.24 -12.70
CA ALA A 447 -1.59 22.43 -12.33
C ALA A 447 -1.43 23.21 -11.01
N ALA A 448 -2.17 24.30 -10.84
CA ALA A 448 -2.15 25.09 -9.61
C ALA A 448 -2.68 24.28 -8.41
N GLY A 449 -3.71 23.46 -8.63
CA GLY A 449 -4.28 22.57 -7.61
C GLY A 449 -3.27 21.53 -7.16
N LEU A 450 -2.55 20.90 -8.09
CA LEU A 450 -1.47 19.97 -7.78
C LEU A 450 -0.33 20.65 -7.01
N SER A 451 0.06 21.88 -7.39
CA SER A 451 1.06 22.66 -6.65
C SER A 451 0.61 23.00 -5.24
N LEU A 452 -0.66 23.40 -5.06
CA LEU A 452 -1.25 23.67 -3.75
C LEU A 452 -1.31 22.40 -2.88
N LEU A 453 -1.71 21.27 -3.46
CA LEU A 453 -1.73 19.98 -2.77
C LEU A 453 -0.32 19.57 -2.33
N ALA A 454 0.68 19.67 -3.22
CA ALA A 454 2.07 19.38 -2.87
C ALA A 454 2.61 20.28 -1.75
N GLY A 455 2.34 21.60 -1.81
CA GLY A 455 2.71 22.54 -0.74
C GLY A 455 1.97 22.28 0.58
N SER A 456 0.71 21.89 0.49
CA SER A 456 -0.10 21.54 1.66
C SER A 456 0.33 20.22 2.30
N ALA A 457 0.79 19.23 1.52
CA ALA A 457 1.33 17.97 2.05
C ALA A 457 2.55 18.23 2.94
N TRP A 458 3.42 19.16 2.54
CA TRP A 458 4.53 19.60 3.37
C TRP A 458 4.07 20.36 4.63
N SER A 459 3.02 21.18 4.51
CA SER A 459 2.43 21.90 5.64
C SER A 459 1.82 20.92 6.65
N VAL A 460 1.12 19.88 6.18
CA VAL A 460 0.60 18.79 6.99
C VAL A 460 1.73 18.01 7.65
N ALA A 461 2.82 17.69 6.93
CA ALA A 461 3.97 17.01 7.50
C ALA A 461 4.61 17.80 8.68
N GLN A 462 4.59 19.13 8.62
CA GLN A 462 5.01 19.98 9.75
C GLN A 462 4.01 20.00 10.91
N LEU A 463 2.72 19.82 10.65
CA LEU A 463 1.67 19.75 11.68
C LEU A 463 1.53 18.37 12.33
N VAL A 464 2.00 17.30 11.67
CA VAL A 464 1.94 15.92 12.20
C VAL A 464 2.51 15.83 13.62
N PRO A 465 3.71 16.34 13.94
CA PRO A 465 4.22 16.34 15.31
C PRO A 465 3.25 17.02 16.28
N ALA A 466 2.74 18.20 15.94
CA ALA A 466 1.82 18.94 16.80
C ALA A 466 0.48 18.21 17.03
N PHE A 467 -0.01 17.44 16.05
CA PHE A 467 -1.22 16.61 16.22
C PHE A 467 -1.03 15.46 17.20
N PHE A 468 0.17 14.88 17.26
CA PHE A 468 0.49 13.70 18.07
C PHE A 468 1.31 14.01 19.33
N GLU A 469 1.72 15.26 19.53
CA GLU A 469 2.45 15.71 20.73
C GLU A 469 1.75 15.31 22.05
N PRO A 470 0.41 15.40 22.18
CA PRO A 470 -0.27 14.92 23.38
C PRO A 470 -0.09 13.42 23.66
N VAL A 471 0.07 12.59 22.61
CA VAL A 471 0.28 11.15 22.76
C VAL A 471 1.66 10.85 23.32
N ALA A 472 2.68 11.64 22.95
CA ALA A 472 4.02 11.50 23.50
C ALA A 472 4.04 11.71 25.03
N HIS A 473 3.08 12.47 25.55
CA HIS A 473 2.94 12.77 26.98
C HIS A 473 2.02 11.79 27.73
N LEU A 474 1.42 10.80 27.08
CA LEU A 474 0.54 9.81 27.71
C LEU A 474 1.22 9.12 28.90
N GLY A 475 2.44 8.61 28.73
CA GLY A 475 3.15 7.91 29.80
C GLY A 475 3.43 8.81 31.01
N ALA A 476 3.78 10.08 30.74
CA ALA A 476 4.08 11.08 31.75
C ALA A 476 2.81 11.56 32.49
N ALA A 477 1.69 11.73 31.78
CA ALA A 477 0.40 12.14 32.33
C ALA A 477 -0.10 11.15 33.39
N TRP A 478 0.18 9.85 33.21
CA TRP A 478 -0.27 8.77 34.08
C TRP A 478 0.81 8.24 35.04
N ALA A 479 2.01 8.84 35.04
CA ALA A 479 3.09 8.54 35.98
C ALA A 479 2.95 9.30 37.30
N GLU A 480 3.50 8.75 38.38
CA GLU A 480 3.58 9.42 39.69
C GLU A 480 5.04 9.63 40.08
N PRO A 481 5.48 10.86 40.44
CA PRO A 481 4.71 12.12 40.45
C PRO A 481 4.38 12.67 39.05
N ALA A 482 3.40 13.58 38.97
CA ALA A 482 3.03 14.23 37.71
C ALA A 482 4.22 14.97 37.11
N ALA A 483 4.42 14.82 35.79
CA ALA A 483 5.50 15.50 35.09
C ALA A 483 5.36 17.04 35.15
N PRO A 484 6.48 17.78 35.08
CA PRO A 484 6.43 19.24 34.97
C PRO A 484 5.61 19.69 33.77
N GLY A 485 5.03 20.90 33.86
CA GLY A 485 4.22 21.49 32.80
C GLY A 485 4.98 21.54 31.47
N TRP A 486 4.31 21.12 30.39
CA TRP A 486 4.84 21.14 29.04
C TRP A 486 4.16 22.24 28.22
N ALA A 487 4.88 22.77 27.24
CA ALA A 487 4.35 23.77 26.32
C ALA A 487 3.97 23.09 25.00
N TRP A 488 2.79 23.40 24.48
CA TRP A 488 2.34 22.90 23.20
C TRP A 488 2.55 23.96 22.13
N GLU A 489 3.50 23.72 21.23
CA GLU A 489 3.80 24.64 20.13
C GLU A 489 3.32 24.07 18.79
N VAL A 490 2.74 24.93 17.97
CA VAL A 490 2.34 24.60 16.59
C VAL A 490 3.15 25.48 15.65
N PRO A 491 3.79 24.90 14.61
CA PRO A 491 4.51 25.70 13.62
C PRO A 491 3.50 26.56 12.83
N GLY A 492 3.50 27.88 13.09
CA GLY A 492 2.61 28.84 12.43
C GLY A 492 2.71 28.82 10.90
N VAL A 493 3.88 28.48 10.37
CA VAL A 493 4.10 28.26 8.92
C VAL A 493 3.26 27.10 8.40
N GLY A 494 3.26 25.96 9.10
CA GLY A 494 2.47 24.79 8.71
C GLY A 494 0.98 25.08 8.77
N LEU A 495 0.54 25.81 9.82
CA LEU A 495 -0.86 26.17 10.00
C LEU A 495 -1.36 27.15 8.92
N THR A 496 -0.56 28.14 8.55
CA THR A 496 -0.91 29.10 7.48
C THR A 496 -0.98 28.41 6.11
N GLY A 497 -0.03 27.55 5.78
CA GLY A 497 -0.07 26.73 4.55
C GLY A 497 -1.30 25.81 4.50
N TYR A 498 -1.68 25.25 5.65
CA TYR A 498 -2.89 24.42 5.79
C TYR A 498 -4.17 25.23 5.57
N TRP A 499 -4.28 26.42 6.16
CA TRP A 499 -5.45 27.29 5.98
C TRP A 499 -5.60 27.82 4.55
N LEU A 500 -4.49 28.01 3.80
CA LEU A 500 -4.56 28.35 2.38
C LEU A 500 -5.22 27.23 1.55
N LEU A 501 -4.95 25.96 1.87
CA LEU A 501 -5.63 24.83 1.24
C LEU A 501 -7.12 24.83 1.58
N VAL A 502 -7.46 24.91 2.87
CA VAL A 502 -8.86 24.92 3.35
C VAL A 502 -9.63 26.08 2.73
N GLY A 503 -9.03 27.27 2.66
CA GLY A 503 -9.60 28.46 2.04
C GLY A 503 -9.81 28.32 0.54
N ALA A 504 -8.86 27.74 -0.19
CA ALA A 504 -9.01 27.48 -1.63
C ALA A 504 -10.12 26.46 -1.91
N LEU A 505 -10.20 25.37 -1.13
CA LEU A 505 -11.28 24.38 -1.22
C LEU A 505 -12.64 25.00 -0.93
N ALA A 506 -12.74 25.83 0.11
CA ALA A 506 -13.96 26.56 0.45
C ALA A 506 -14.37 27.54 -0.66
N ALA A 507 -13.42 28.26 -1.25
CA ALA A 507 -13.65 29.21 -2.34
C ALA A 507 -14.10 28.50 -3.63
N LEU A 508 -13.43 27.42 -4.04
CA LEU A 508 -13.83 26.61 -5.20
C LEU A 508 -15.24 26.05 -5.03
N ARG A 509 -15.57 25.63 -3.81
CA ARG A 509 -16.92 25.19 -3.45
C ARG A 509 -17.95 26.32 -3.53
N ALA A 510 -17.64 27.50 -3.00
CA ALA A 510 -18.52 28.67 -3.06
C ALA A 510 -18.78 29.13 -4.51
N LEU A 511 -17.79 28.96 -5.39
CA LEU A 511 -17.87 29.31 -6.80
C LEU A 511 -18.62 28.26 -7.66
N GLY A 512 -19.05 27.13 -7.07
CA GLY A 512 -19.73 26.05 -7.80
C GLY A 512 -18.84 25.39 -8.86
N ALA A 513 -17.51 25.48 -8.71
CA ALA A 513 -16.56 25.03 -9.70
C ALA A 513 -16.44 23.49 -9.67
N GLU A 514 -17.18 22.80 -10.54
CA GLU A 514 -17.12 21.33 -10.78
C GLU A 514 -15.82 20.92 -11.51
N VAL A 515 -14.68 21.49 -11.12
CA VAL A 515 -13.41 21.29 -11.85
C VAL A 515 -12.83 19.89 -11.64
N LEU A 516 -13.22 19.18 -10.56
CA LEU A 516 -12.77 17.80 -10.33
C LEU A 516 -13.52 16.76 -11.19
N GLU A 517 -14.72 17.08 -11.70
CA GLU A 517 -15.53 16.14 -12.49
C GLU A 517 -14.97 15.91 -13.89
N ALA A 518 -14.20 16.85 -14.44
CA ALA A 518 -13.60 16.73 -15.78
C ALA A 518 -12.48 15.66 -15.89
N THR A 519 -12.02 15.11 -14.76
CA THR A 519 -11.07 13.97 -14.72
C THR A 519 -11.74 12.65 -14.34
N ALA A 520 -12.97 12.70 -13.83
CA ALA A 520 -13.77 11.52 -13.57
C ALA A 520 -14.45 11.08 -14.87
N ARG A 521 -14.56 9.75 -15.07
CA ARG A 521 -15.19 9.19 -16.26
C ARG A 521 -16.64 9.71 -16.39
N PRO A 522 -17.10 10.07 -17.59
CA PRO A 522 -18.49 10.48 -17.79
C PRO A 522 -19.42 9.32 -17.38
N GLY A 523 -20.16 9.48 -16.28
CA GLY A 523 -21.09 8.47 -15.77
C GLY A 523 -21.35 8.45 -14.25
N SER A 524 -20.57 9.15 -13.42
CA SER A 524 -20.82 9.23 -11.97
C SER A 524 -21.43 10.58 -11.60
N ALA A 525 -22.76 10.67 -11.58
CA ALA A 525 -23.52 11.87 -11.19
C ALA A 525 -23.40 12.24 -9.69
N ASP A 526 -22.41 11.71 -8.97
CA ASP A 526 -22.16 11.90 -7.53
C ASP A 526 -20.86 12.68 -7.24
N GLY A 527 -20.21 13.29 -8.24
CA GLY A 527 -18.88 13.90 -8.10
C GLY A 527 -18.81 15.06 -7.09
N THR A 528 -19.93 15.76 -6.85
CA THR A 528 -20.04 16.82 -5.86
C THR A 528 -20.16 16.32 -4.41
N ALA A 529 -20.52 15.05 -4.20
CA ALA A 529 -20.79 14.46 -2.87
C ALA A 529 -19.54 14.35 -1.97
N TRP A 530 -18.34 14.26 -2.56
CA TRP A 530 -17.09 14.07 -1.82
C TRP A 530 -16.42 15.39 -1.39
N THR A 531 -16.78 16.51 -1.99
CA THR A 531 -16.14 17.80 -1.69
C THR A 531 -16.51 18.33 -0.30
N GLU A 532 -17.75 18.12 0.14
CA GLU A 532 -18.24 18.49 1.47
C GLU A 532 -17.52 17.74 2.61
N PRO A 533 -17.43 16.40 2.62
CA PRO A 533 -16.74 15.68 3.68
C PRO A 533 -15.24 15.94 3.66
N VAL A 534 -14.61 16.12 2.49
CA VAL A 534 -13.18 16.49 2.41
C VAL A 534 -12.93 17.86 3.05
N LEU A 535 -13.77 18.86 2.75
CA LEU A 535 -13.65 20.17 3.39
C LEU A 535 -13.90 20.10 4.90
N ALA A 536 -14.88 19.31 5.35
CA ALA A 536 -15.15 19.12 6.77
C ALA A 536 -13.97 18.47 7.51
N VAL A 537 -13.42 17.39 6.95
CA VAL A 537 -12.24 16.68 7.49
C VAL A 537 -11.00 17.57 7.51
N ALA A 538 -10.84 18.48 6.53
CA ALA A 538 -9.75 19.43 6.49
C ALA A 538 -9.98 20.65 7.42
N ALA A 539 -11.20 21.15 7.59
CA ALA A 539 -11.43 22.33 8.41
C ALA A 539 -11.30 22.05 9.92
N VAL A 540 -11.77 20.89 10.38
CA VAL A 540 -11.83 20.55 11.82
C VAL A 540 -10.45 20.57 12.50
N PRO A 541 -9.38 19.93 11.98
CA PRO A 541 -8.06 19.97 12.61
C PRO A 541 -7.47 21.38 12.64
N GLY A 542 -7.71 22.18 11.58
CA GLY A 542 -7.26 23.56 11.52
C GLY A 542 -7.91 24.45 12.57
N LEU A 543 -9.22 24.31 12.77
CA LEU A 543 -9.98 25.01 13.83
C LEU A 543 -9.55 24.56 15.23
N ALA A 544 -9.36 23.25 15.43
CA ALA A 544 -8.97 22.69 16.71
C ALA A 544 -7.55 23.11 17.14
N LEU A 545 -6.65 23.40 16.19
CA LEU A 545 -5.30 23.89 16.47
C LEU A 545 -5.20 25.41 16.71
N LEU A 546 -6.25 26.19 16.44
CA LEU A 546 -6.21 27.65 16.64
C LEU A 546 -5.86 28.06 18.08
N PRO A 547 -6.45 27.47 19.14
CA PRO A 547 -6.07 27.80 20.52
C PRO A 547 -4.57 27.62 20.79
N VAL A 548 -3.99 26.54 20.27
CA VAL A 548 -2.56 26.24 20.42
C VAL A 548 -1.71 27.26 19.67
N ALA A 549 -2.13 27.65 18.46
CA ALA A 549 -1.45 28.68 17.67
C ALA A 549 -1.48 30.07 18.33
N PHE A 550 -2.52 30.37 19.13
CA PHE A 550 -2.61 31.59 19.94
C PHE A 550 -1.92 31.47 21.30
N GLY A 551 -1.25 30.36 21.60
CA GLY A 551 -0.57 30.13 22.87
C GLY A 551 -1.52 29.98 24.06
N LEU A 552 -2.78 29.57 23.83
CA LEU A 552 -3.73 29.32 24.91
C LEU A 552 -3.37 28.06 25.69
N PRO A 553 -3.77 27.94 26.97
CA PRO A 553 -3.52 26.76 27.78
C PRO A 553 -4.05 25.48 27.14
N TYR A 554 -3.35 24.36 27.33
CA TYR A 554 -3.70 23.05 26.77
C TYR A 554 -5.18 22.65 27.03
N GLY A 555 -5.72 22.93 28.22
CA GLY A 555 -7.14 22.67 28.52
C GLY A 555 -8.12 23.38 27.58
N MET A 556 -7.80 24.60 27.12
CA MET A 556 -8.62 25.34 26.15
C MET A 556 -8.56 24.71 24.76
N ALA A 557 -7.43 24.14 24.36
CA ALA A 557 -7.29 23.42 23.09
C ALA A 557 -8.12 22.14 23.08
N VAL A 558 -8.09 21.36 24.17
CA VAL A 558 -8.95 20.16 24.33
C VAL A 558 -10.42 20.56 24.38
N ALA A 559 -10.78 21.62 25.11
CA ALA A 559 -12.14 22.13 25.16
C ALA A 559 -12.64 22.58 23.78
N ALA A 560 -11.81 23.25 22.98
CA ALA A 560 -12.18 23.63 21.62
C ALA A 560 -12.46 22.41 20.73
N ALA A 561 -11.64 21.37 20.78
CA ALA A 561 -11.88 20.11 20.06
C ALA A 561 -13.19 19.42 20.51
N ALA A 562 -13.46 19.40 21.83
CA ALA A 562 -14.69 18.85 22.38
C ALA A 562 -15.94 19.66 21.96
N VAL A 563 -15.87 20.99 21.97
CA VAL A 563 -16.94 21.88 21.49
C VAL A 563 -17.19 21.68 19.99
N LEU A 564 -16.14 21.52 19.18
CA LEU A 564 -16.27 21.18 17.76
C LEU A 564 -16.99 19.85 17.55
N ALA A 565 -16.70 18.83 18.38
CA ALA A 565 -17.40 17.55 18.32
C ALA A 565 -18.88 17.68 18.68
N VAL A 566 -19.21 18.43 19.74
CA VAL A 566 -20.61 18.71 20.12
C VAL A 566 -21.32 19.51 19.03
N ALA A 567 -20.69 20.55 18.47
CA ALA A 567 -21.25 21.35 17.39
C ALA A 567 -21.50 20.51 16.13
N ALA A 568 -20.55 19.64 15.75
CA ALA A 568 -20.71 18.73 14.62
C ALA A 568 -21.83 17.70 14.85
N ALA A 569 -21.97 17.18 16.08
CA ALA A 569 -23.09 16.30 16.44
C ALA A 569 -24.44 17.01 16.37
N VAL A 570 -24.54 18.23 16.90
CA VAL A 570 -25.76 19.06 16.82
C VAL A 570 -26.09 19.35 15.35
N LEU A 571 -25.11 19.74 14.54
CA LEU A 571 -25.31 19.98 13.11
C LEU A 571 -25.71 18.72 12.34
N ALA A 572 -25.16 17.56 12.69
CA ALA A 572 -25.55 16.28 12.11
C ALA A 572 -27.02 15.98 12.41
N VAL A 573 -27.47 16.16 13.65
CA VAL A 573 -28.87 15.93 14.06
C VAL A 573 -29.83 16.96 13.45
N LEU A 574 -29.46 18.25 13.42
CA LEU A 574 -30.34 19.31 12.91
C LEU A 574 -30.51 19.30 11.38
N ARG A 575 -29.48 18.86 10.63
CA ARG A 575 -29.49 18.87 9.15
C ARG A 575 -30.03 17.59 8.53
N GLU A 576 -30.42 16.60 9.32
CA GLU A 576 -31.06 15.36 8.87
C GLU A 576 -32.47 15.56 8.26
N THR A 577 -32.98 16.79 8.22
CA THR A 577 -34.22 17.13 7.51
C THR A 577 -34.04 17.28 5.98
N GLY A 578 -32.80 17.25 5.47
CA GLY A 578 -32.46 17.36 4.03
C GLY A 578 -31.80 16.09 3.44
N PRO A 579 -31.40 16.11 2.15
CA PRO A 579 -30.66 14.99 1.54
C PRO A 579 -29.36 14.70 2.31
N ALA A 580 -29.06 13.41 2.52
CA ALA A 580 -27.95 12.94 3.35
C ALA A 580 -26.61 13.53 2.88
N ARG A 581 -26.06 14.48 3.65
CA ARG A 581 -24.75 15.09 3.39
C ARG A 581 -23.69 14.46 4.33
N PRO A 582 -22.68 13.75 3.81
CA PRO A 582 -21.69 13.05 4.64
C PRO A 582 -20.74 13.98 5.42
N ALA A 583 -20.81 15.30 5.24
CA ALA A 583 -19.94 16.25 5.93
C ALA A 583 -20.16 16.34 7.45
N GLY A 584 -21.40 16.29 7.91
CA GLY A 584 -21.73 16.28 9.35
C GLY A 584 -21.06 15.14 10.11
N PRO A 585 -21.29 13.86 9.72
CA PRO A 585 -20.65 12.72 10.38
C PRO A 585 -19.12 12.73 10.21
N ALA A 586 -18.59 13.16 9.07
CA ALA A 586 -17.14 13.26 8.88
C ALA A 586 -16.50 14.32 9.82
N ALA A 587 -17.15 15.47 10.01
CA ALA A 587 -16.73 16.48 10.97
C ALA A 587 -16.81 15.97 12.42
N LEU A 588 -17.87 15.25 12.76
CA LEU A 588 -18.06 14.69 14.09
C LEU A 588 -16.98 13.66 14.42
N VAL A 589 -16.73 12.70 13.53
CA VAL A 589 -15.73 11.64 13.73
C VAL A 589 -14.33 12.25 13.87
N THR A 590 -13.99 13.21 13.02
CA THR A 590 -12.69 13.89 13.11
C THR A 590 -12.55 14.69 14.40
N ALA A 591 -13.55 15.51 14.77
CA ALA A 591 -13.49 16.32 15.97
C ALA A 591 -13.45 15.47 17.25
N ALA A 592 -14.27 14.40 17.32
CA ALA A 592 -14.26 13.47 18.43
C ALA A 592 -12.93 12.72 18.55
N ALA A 593 -12.34 12.29 17.42
CA ALA A 593 -11.04 11.63 17.42
C ALA A 593 -9.93 12.56 17.96
N PHE A 594 -9.89 13.82 17.53
CA PHE A 594 -8.91 14.79 18.04
C PHE A 594 -9.16 15.15 19.51
N ALA A 595 -10.40 15.36 19.93
CA ALA A 595 -10.73 15.62 21.33
C ALA A 595 -10.26 14.46 22.22
N GLN A 596 -10.51 13.21 21.81
CA GLN A 596 -10.08 12.02 22.54
C GLN A 596 -8.57 11.86 22.57
N LEU A 597 -7.92 12.00 21.41
CA LEU A 597 -6.46 11.89 21.25
C LEU A 597 -5.75 12.91 22.12
N TRP A 598 -6.22 14.14 22.11
CA TRP A 598 -5.58 15.23 22.83
C TRP A 598 -5.80 15.13 24.31
N ALA A 599 -7.01 14.75 24.77
CA ALA A 599 -7.32 14.58 26.18
C ALA A 599 -6.40 13.61 26.93
N LEU A 600 -5.78 12.64 26.22
CA LEU A 600 -4.87 11.64 26.79
C LEU A 600 -3.65 12.21 27.52
N ALA A 601 -3.22 13.42 27.17
CA ALA A 601 -2.08 14.10 27.81
C ALA A 601 -2.40 14.64 29.22
N ASP A 602 -3.66 14.59 29.67
CA ASP A 602 -4.04 15.02 31.00
C ASP A 602 -5.12 14.12 31.61
N ARG A 603 -4.99 13.79 32.90
CA ARG A 603 -5.91 12.86 33.56
C ARG A 603 -7.33 13.43 33.66
N GLN A 604 -7.45 14.70 34.03
CA GLN A 604 -8.76 15.36 34.21
C GLN A 604 -9.45 15.54 32.86
N ALA A 605 -8.70 15.96 31.84
CA ALA A 605 -9.20 16.08 30.47
C ALA A 605 -9.67 14.72 29.92
N THR A 606 -8.91 13.64 30.15
CA THR A 606 -9.29 12.28 29.71
C THR A 606 -10.63 11.86 30.29
N ILE A 607 -10.83 12.02 31.61
CA ILE A 607 -12.08 11.64 32.29
C ILE A 607 -13.25 12.47 31.76
N LEU A 608 -13.09 13.80 31.67
CA LEU A 608 -14.14 14.70 31.20
C LEU A 608 -14.55 14.44 29.75
N VAL A 609 -13.58 14.22 28.86
CA VAL A 609 -13.85 13.97 27.44
C VAL A 609 -14.47 12.60 27.22
N LEU A 610 -14.07 11.56 27.97
CA LEU A 610 -14.74 10.25 27.95
C LEU A 610 -16.19 10.34 28.42
N ALA A 611 -16.44 11.03 29.54
CA ALA A 611 -17.79 11.23 30.07
C ALA A 611 -18.67 12.02 29.08
N LEU A 612 -18.15 13.12 28.52
CA LEU A 612 -18.84 13.90 27.50
C LEU A 612 -19.10 13.07 26.23
N GLY A 613 -18.12 12.28 25.79
CA GLY A 613 -18.23 11.39 24.65
C GLY A 613 -19.31 10.32 24.85
N ALA A 614 -19.40 9.74 26.05
CA ALA A 614 -20.46 8.79 26.40
C ALA A 614 -21.85 9.44 26.35
N VAL A 615 -22.02 10.64 26.95
CA VAL A 615 -23.28 11.39 26.91
C VAL A 615 -23.67 11.75 25.47
N LEU A 616 -22.71 12.25 24.68
CA LEU A 616 -22.93 12.62 23.29
C LEU A 616 -23.34 11.41 22.44
N ALA A 617 -22.67 10.28 22.64
CA ALA A 617 -22.95 9.02 21.95
C ALA A 617 -24.36 8.50 22.29
N VAL A 618 -24.77 8.54 23.56
CA VAL A 618 -26.14 8.19 23.99
C VAL A 618 -27.17 9.13 23.39
N ALA A 619 -26.92 10.44 23.41
CA ALA A 619 -27.81 11.45 22.82
C ALA A 619 -27.98 11.25 21.31
N LEU A 620 -26.90 10.95 20.59
CA LEU A 620 -26.92 10.63 19.16
C LEU A 620 -27.68 9.33 18.89
N THR A 621 -27.44 8.26 19.66
CA THR A 621 -28.23 7.02 19.54
C THR A 621 -29.72 7.31 19.73
N ALA A 622 -30.10 8.09 20.74
CA ALA A 622 -31.49 8.45 20.99
C ALA A 622 -32.11 9.37 19.91
N ALA A 623 -31.32 10.28 19.33
CA ALA A 623 -31.77 11.13 18.22
C ALA A 623 -31.97 10.32 16.94
N LEU A 624 -30.97 9.54 16.53
CA LEU A 624 -30.97 8.72 15.32
C LEU A 624 -32.05 7.62 15.36
N THR A 625 -32.28 7.01 16.53
CA THR A 625 -33.36 6.01 16.69
C THR A 625 -34.74 6.63 16.60
N ARG A 626 -34.94 7.87 17.08
CA ARG A 626 -36.19 8.63 16.90
C ARG A 626 -36.41 9.07 15.45
N ALA A 627 -35.35 9.37 14.71
CA ALA A 627 -35.43 9.81 13.31
C ALA A 627 -35.88 8.71 12.32
N GLY A 628 -35.74 7.43 12.70
CA GLY A 628 -36.23 6.25 11.95
C GLY A 628 -35.26 5.72 10.89
N THR A 629 -35.27 4.39 10.66
CA THR A 629 -34.29 3.68 9.80
C THR A 629 -34.46 3.90 8.30
N ALA A 630 -35.63 4.38 7.84
CA ALA A 630 -35.91 4.62 6.42
C ALA A 630 -35.08 5.76 5.79
N ARG A 631 -34.40 6.58 6.62
CA ARG A 631 -33.59 7.73 6.19
C ARG A 631 -32.06 7.54 6.34
N ALA A 632 -31.63 6.45 7.00
CA ALA A 632 -30.22 6.19 7.36
C ALA A 632 -29.47 5.25 6.39
N ALA A 633 -30.07 4.89 5.25
CA ALA A 633 -29.51 3.94 4.30
C ALA A 633 -28.50 4.54 3.30
N GLY A 634 -28.24 5.85 3.36
CA GLY A 634 -27.24 6.50 2.53
C GLY A 634 -25.81 6.10 2.94
N ALA A 635 -24.96 5.82 1.95
CA ALA A 635 -23.54 5.62 2.17
C ALA A 635 -22.93 6.90 2.82
N GLY A 636 -22.58 6.81 4.10
CA GLY A 636 -22.02 7.94 4.87
C GLY A 636 -22.91 8.47 6.00
N ALA A 637 -24.10 7.93 6.24
CA ALA A 637 -24.92 8.29 7.40
C ALA A 637 -24.35 7.73 8.72
N LEU A 638 -24.46 8.51 9.81
CA LEU A 638 -24.08 8.07 11.15
C LEU A 638 -25.07 6.99 11.62
N ARG A 639 -24.57 5.80 11.96
CA ARG A 639 -25.44 4.70 12.35
C ARG A 639 -25.65 4.67 13.88
N PRO A 640 -26.89 4.45 14.36
CA PRO A 640 -27.18 4.42 15.81
C PRO A 640 -26.52 3.24 16.53
N ASP A 641 -26.20 2.15 15.82
CA ASP A 641 -25.48 1.00 16.39
C ASP A 641 -24.02 1.35 16.72
N ILE A 642 -23.33 2.08 15.84
CA ILE A 642 -21.96 2.55 16.08
C ILE A 642 -21.91 3.48 17.29
N THR A 643 -22.79 4.49 17.35
CA THR A 643 -22.82 5.43 18.48
C THR A 643 -23.13 4.73 19.80
N ALA A 644 -24.02 3.74 19.82
CA ALA A 644 -24.33 2.98 21.03
C ALA A 644 -23.14 2.12 21.52
N ALA A 645 -22.39 1.52 20.59
CA ALA A 645 -21.14 0.82 20.95
C ALA A 645 -20.11 1.79 21.52
N CYS A 646 -19.93 2.96 20.90
CA CYS A 646 -19.02 4.00 21.38
C CYS A 646 -19.38 4.48 22.80
N ALA A 647 -20.67 4.60 23.13
CA ALA A 647 -21.11 4.99 24.48
C ALA A 647 -20.63 4.00 25.55
N VAL A 648 -20.81 2.68 25.31
CA VAL A 648 -20.37 1.64 26.26
C VAL A 648 -18.85 1.62 26.39
N LEU A 649 -18.11 1.73 25.28
CA LEU A 649 -16.65 1.75 25.30
C LEU A 649 -16.11 3.01 26.00
N ALA A 650 -16.73 4.17 25.80
CA ALA A 650 -16.36 5.40 26.49
C ALA A 650 -16.56 5.29 28.01
N LEU A 651 -17.69 4.71 28.47
CA LEU A 651 -17.93 4.45 29.89
C LEU A 651 -16.92 3.45 30.48
N GLY A 652 -16.52 2.42 29.72
CA GLY A 652 -15.47 1.49 30.13
C GLY A 652 -14.11 2.15 30.26
N GLY A 653 -13.74 3.01 29.30
CA GLY A 653 -12.53 3.82 29.35
C GLY A 653 -12.55 4.82 30.52
N GLU A 654 -13.70 5.44 30.79
CA GLU A 654 -13.89 6.37 31.90
C GLU A 654 -13.70 5.65 33.24
N ALA A 655 -14.34 4.50 33.43
CA ALA A 655 -14.16 3.67 34.62
C ALA A 655 -12.69 3.29 34.84
N ALA A 656 -11.97 2.98 33.75
CA ALA A 656 -10.54 2.69 33.82
C ALA A 656 -9.71 3.91 34.24
N ALA A 657 -9.98 5.07 33.63
CA ALA A 657 -9.32 6.34 33.93
C ALA A 657 -9.57 6.77 35.39
N VAL A 658 -10.82 6.74 35.83
CA VAL A 658 -11.23 7.06 37.21
C VAL A 658 -10.58 6.10 38.21
N GLY A 659 -10.61 4.79 37.94
CA GLY A 659 -9.98 3.79 38.81
C GLY A 659 -8.47 4.04 38.96
N ARG A 660 -7.78 4.37 37.87
CA ARG A 660 -6.35 4.70 37.91
C ARG A 660 -6.07 5.98 38.68
N THR A 661 -6.93 7.01 38.58
CA THR A 661 -6.80 8.24 39.38
C THR A 661 -7.10 8.03 40.86
N ALA A 662 -7.97 7.07 41.20
CA ALA A 662 -8.28 6.70 42.57
C ALA A 662 -7.19 5.84 43.24
N GLY A 663 -6.09 5.54 42.54
CA GLY A 663 -4.98 4.75 43.06
C GLY A 663 -5.28 3.24 43.16
N LEU A 664 -6.30 2.75 42.46
CA LEU A 664 -6.61 1.32 42.41
C LEU A 664 -5.53 0.56 41.63
N ALA A 665 -5.23 -0.68 42.02
CA ALA A 665 -4.35 -1.52 41.23
C ALA A 665 -5.10 -2.03 39.98
N LEU A 666 -4.32 -2.43 38.96
CA LEU A 666 -4.86 -2.87 37.67
C LEU A 666 -6.02 -3.88 37.79
N PRO A 667 -5.97 -4.90 38.67
CA PRO A 667 -7.08 -5.84 38.80
C PRO A 667 -8.37 -5.20 39.31
N GLU A 668 -8.31 -4.26 40.26
CA GLU A 668 -9.51 -3.56 40.75
C GLU A 668 -10.08 -2.62 39.69
N ILE A 669 -9.23 -1.95 38.91
CA ILE A 669 -9.66 -1.13 37.77
C ILE A 669 -10.43 -1.99 36.77
N MET A 670 -9.90 -3.18 36.42
CA MET A 670 -10.57 -4.09 35.48
C MET A 670 -11.89 -4.65 36.03
N LEU A 671 -12.06 -4.77 37.35
CA LEU A 671 -13.36 -5.09 37.95
C LEU A 671 -14.38 -3.96 37.77
N ALA A 672 -13.96 -2.69 37.83
CA ALA A 672 -14.83 -1.56 37.51
C ALA A 672 -15.23 -1.57 36.02
N VAL A 673 -14.29 -1.87 35.11
CA VAL A 673 -14.58 -2.05 33.68
C VAL A 673 -15.55 -3.21 33.44
N LEU A 674 -15.36 -4.33 34.15
CA LEU A 674 -16.27 -5.47 34.10
C LEU A 674 -17.67 -5.11 34.61
N ALA A 675 -17.79 -4.27 35.63
CA ALA A 675 -19.09 -3.80 36.11
C ALA A 675 -19.85 -3.04 35.01
N VAL A 676 -19.17 -2.18 34.24
CA VAL A 676 -19.75 -1.52 33.05
C VAL A 676 -20.21 -2.55 32.01
N ALA A 677 -19.39 -3.58 31.75
CA ALA A 677 -19.74 -4.67 30.84
C ALA A 677 -20.98 -5.47 31.30
N VAL A 678 -21.12 -5.73 32.60
CA VAL A 678 -22.27 -6.43 33.17
C VAL A 678 -23.54 -5.57 33.10
N VAL A 679 -23.44 -4.26 33.34
CA VAL A 679 -24.57 -3.32 33.27
C VAL A 679 -25.03 -3.10 31.82
N SER A 680 -24.15 -3.22 30.83
CA SER A 680 -24.54 -3.07 29.42
C SER A 680 -25.51 -4.16 28.96
N ALA A 681 -25.46 -5.36 29.55
CA ALA A 681 -26.36 -6.46 29.22
C ALA A 681 -27.85 -6.12 29.47
N PRO A 682 -28.32 -5.76 30.68
CA PRO A 682 -29.71 -5.38 30.90
C PRO A 682 -30.11 -4.11 30.14
N VAL A 683 -29.18 -3.17 29.90
CA VAL A 683 -29.44 -2.00 29.04
C VAL A 683 -29.75 -2.44 27.61
N ALA A 684 -28.95 -3.34 27.03
CA ALA A 684 -29.20 -3.90 25.71
C ALA A 684 -30.54 -4.67 25.62
N ALA A 685 -31.04 -5.20 26.75
CA ALA A 685 -32.36 -5.85 26.81
C ALA A 685 -33.51 -4.86 26.62
N ARG A 686 -33.33 -3.62 27.10
CA ARG A 686 -34.37 -2.59 27.13
C ARG A 686 -34.37 -1.71 25.87
N VAL A 687 -33.28 -1.71 25.11
CA VAL A 687 -33.17 -0.94 23.87
C VAL A 687 -33.91 -1.64 22.73
N GLY A 688 -34.97 -1.00 22.22
CA GLY A 688 -35.90 -1.58 21.23
C GLY A 688 -35.28 -1.98 19.88
N PRO A 689 -34.44 -1.15 19.24
CA PRO A 689 -33.83 -1.52 17.96
C PRO A 689 -32.80 -2.65 18.10
N ARG A 690 -33.08 -3.80 17.48
CA ARG A 690 -32.17 -4.97 17.41
C ARG A 690 -30.72 -4.64 17.04
N PRO A 691 -30.39 -3.80 16.04
CA PRO A 691 -28.99 -3.50 15.72
C PRO A 691 -28.28 -2.74 16.84
N VAL A 692 -28.98 -1.81 17.51
CA VAL A 692 -28.45 -1.05 18.65
C VAL A 692 -28.24 -1.97 19.86
N SER A 693 -29.21 -2.82 20.17
CA SER A 693 -29.10 -3.85 21.21
C SER A 693 -27.88 -4.75 21.00
N ARG A 694 -27.65 -5.23 19.76
CA ARG A 694 -26.47 -6.05 19.42
C ARG A 694 -25.15 -5.31 19.58
N ALA A 695 -25.12 -4.01 19.26
CA ALA A 695 -23.92 -3.20 19.39
C ALA A 695 -23.55 -2.94 20.86
N VAL A 696 -24.55 -2.66 21.71
CA VAL A 696 -24.37 -2.53 23.16
C VAL A 696 -23.90 -3.87 23.77
N GLU A 697 -24.51 -5.00 23.40
CA GLU A 697 -24.04 -6.33 23.81
C GLU A 697 -22.61 -6.60 23.36
N GLY A 698 -22.31 -6.34 22.10
CA GLY A 698 -20.98 -6.56 21.51
C GLY A 698 -19.90 -5.75 22.22
N ALA A 699 -20.13 -4.47 22.47
CA ALA A 699 -19.22 -3.61 23.22
C ALA A 699 -19.05 -4.10 24.68
N GLY A 700 -20.14 -4.55 25.31
CA GLY A 700 -20.08 -5.20 26.63
C GLY A 700 -19.20 -6.45 26.65
N TYR A 701 -19.33 -7.34 25.66
CA TYR A 701 -18.48 -8.53 25.55
C TYR A 701 -17.01 -8.19 25.34
N VAL A 702 -16.72 -7.15 24.54
CA VAL A 702 -15.35 -6.66 24.35
C VAL A 702 -14.78 -6.16 25.68
N LEU A 703 -15.51 -5.34 26.43
CA LEU A 703 -15.06 -4.87 27.75
C LEU A 703 -14.85 -6.02 28.75
N ALA A 704 -15.75 -7.00 28.79
CA ALA A 704 -15.61 -8.17 29.64
C ALA A 704 -14.37 -9.01 29.27
N ALA A 705 -14.11 -9.19 27.98
CA ALA A 705 -12.93 -9.91 27.49
C ALA A 705 -11.63 -9.17 27.85
N VAL A 706 -11.59 -7.84 27.65
CA VAL A 706 -10.46 -6.99 28.02
C VAL A 706 -10.21 -7.04 29.53
N ALA A 707 -11.26 -6.92 30.34
CA ALA A 707 -11.16 -7.03 31.80
C ALA A 707 -10.57 -8.38 32.22
N CYS A 708 -11.12 -9.50 31.73
CA CYS A 708 -10.60 -10.83 32.03
C CYS A 708 -9.13 -10.99 31.60
N ALA A 709 -8.77 -10.57 30.38
CA ALA A 709 -7.41 -10.68 29.86
C ALA A 709 -6.39 -9.88 30.69
N LEU A 710 -6.73 -8.64 31.07
CA LEU A 710 -5.85 -7.78 31.85
C LEU A 710 -5.82 -8.16 33.35
N THR A 711 -6.78 -8.94 33.85
CA THR A 711 -6.71 -9.57 35.18
C THR A 711 -5.93 -10.88 35.22
N ALA A 712 -5.42 -11.40 34.11
CA ALA A 712 -4.84 -12.74 34.06
C ALA A 712 -3.57 -12.93 34.92
N GLY A 713 -2.86 -11.84 35.24
CA GLY A 713 -1.71 -11.84 36.14
C GLY A 713 -2.07 -12.07 37.61
N ASP A 714 -3.33 -11.89 38.00
CA ASP A 714 -3.83 -12.16 39.35
C ASP A 714 -4.92 -13.26 39.28
N PRO A 715 -4.57 -14.53 39.53
CA PRO A 715 -5.50 -15.65 39.40
C PRO A 715 -6.71 -15.53 40.33
N GLY A 716 -6.59 -14.89 41.50
CA GLY A 716 -7.70 -14.70 42.42
C GLY A 716 -8.74 -13.74 41.86
N ARG A 717 -8.29 -12.61 41.32
CA ARG A 717 -9.14 -11.59 40.68
C ARG A 717 -9.72 -12.09 39.35
N LEU A 718 -8.94 -12.84 38.57
CA LEU A 718 -9.43 -13.49 37.36
C LEU A 718 -10.56 -14.48 37.66
N ALA A 719 -10.44 -15.30 38.71
CA ALA A 719 -11.49 -16.24 39.10
C ALA A 719 -12.80 -15.51 39.46
N LEU A 720 -12.70 -14.37 40.16
CA LEU A 720 -13.84 -13.50 40.45
C LEU A 720 -14.44 -12.91 39.17
N ALA A 721 -13.61 -12.38 38.27
CA ALA A 721 -14.05 -11.81 37.00
C ALA A 721 -14.79 -12.83 36.12
N LEU A 722 -14.25 -14.04 35.98
CA LEU A 722 -14.87 -15.15 35.26
C LEU A 722 -16.20 -15.58 35.91
N THR A 723 -16.26 -15.59 37.25
CA THR A 723 -17.51 -15.90 37.97
C THR A 723 -18.58 -14.86 37.69
N VAL A 724 -18.25 -13.57 37.82
CA VAL A 724 -19.18 -12.45 37.56
C VAL A 724 -19.64 -12.45 36.10
N ALA A 725 -18.72 -12.61 35.15
CA ALA A 725 -19.03 -12.71 33.73
C ALA A 725 -19.91 -13.93 33.39
N GLY A 726 -19.64 -15.08 34.02
CA GLY A 726 -20.42 -16.30 33.89
C GLY A 726 -21.85 -16.14 34.41
N VAL A 727 -22.02 -15.54 35.59
CA VAL A 727 -23.34 -15.24 36.17
C VAL A 727 -24.11 -14.24 35.31
N ALA A 728 -23.45 -13.19 34.81
CA ALA A 728 -24.06 -12.25 33.87
C ALA A 728 -24.49 -12.96 32.57
N GLY A 729 -23.67 -13.89 32.06
CA GLY A 729 -24.00 -14.74 30.92
C GLY A 729 -25.25 -15.61 31.13
N LEU A 730 -25.46 -16.15 32.34
CA LEU A 730 -26.70 -16.85 32.70
C LEU A 730 -27.92 -15.90 32.68
N GLY A 731 -27.76 -14.65 33.11
CA GLY A 731 -28.79 -13.62 32.97
C GLY A 731 -29.13 -13.34 31.50
N ILE A 732 -28.13 -13.27 30.62
CA ILE A 732 -28.32 -13.10 29.17
C ILE A 732 -29.02 -14.32 28.56
N ALA A 733 -28.75 -15.52 29.08
CA ALA A 733 -29.37 -16.76 28.63
C ALA A 733 -30.88 -16.86 28.88
N LEU A 734 -31.45 -15.98 29.73
CA LEU A 734 -32.90 -15.84 29.88
C LEU A 734 -33.59 -15.33 28.61
N ARG A 735 -32.83 -14.73 27.67
CA ARG A 735 -33.38 -14.26 26.39
C ARG A 735 -33.50 -15.42 25.39
N PRO A 736 -34.68 -15.62 24.77
CA PRO A 736 -34.90 -16.73 23.85
C PRO A 736 -33.94 -16.71 22.65
N ASP A 737 -33.63 -15.51 22.15
CA ASP A 737 -32.75 -15.29 20.99
C ASP A 737 -31.28 -15.69 21.23
N ARG A 738 -30.83 -15.66 22.49
CA ARG A 738 -29.42 -15.88 22.87
C ARG A 738 -29.21 -17.09 23.76
N ARG A 739 -30.28 -17.76 24.17
CA ARG A 739 -30.28 -18.83 25.16
C ARG A 739 -29.15 -19.83 24.96
N ARG A 740 -29.03 -20.44 23.79
CA ARG A 740 -28.01 -21.48 23.53
C ARG A 740 -26.59 -20.94 23.68
N ALA A 741 -26.24 -19.89 22.92
CA ALA A 741 -24.88 -19.34 22.93
C ALA A 741 -24.48 -18.77 24.30
N ALA A 742 -25.38 -18.04 24.96
CA ALA A 742 -25.14 -17.46 26.28
C ALA A 742 -25.03 -18.54 27.37
N THR A 743 -25.87 -19.61 27.33
CA THR A 743 -25.71 -20.73 28.28
C THR A 743 -24.36 -21.42 28.13
N VAL A 744 -23.90 -21.67 26.89
CA VAL A 744 -22.61 -22.33 26.65
C VAL A 744 -21.47 -21.45 27.14
N ALA A 745 -21.46 -20.16 26.77
CA ALA A 745 -20.44 -19.22 27.22
C ALA A 745 -20.41 -19.10 28.75
N ALA A 746 -21.58 -18.98 29.40
CA ALA A 746 -21.68 -18.89 30.85
C ALA A 746 -21.14 -20.14 31.56
N VAL A 747 -21.52 -21.34 31.08
CA VAL A 747 -21.03 -22.62 31.63
C VAL A 747 -19.52 -22.73 31.49
N VAL A 748 -18.96 -22.37 30.33
CA VAL A 748 -17.51 -22.39 30.10
C VAL A 748 -16.79 -21.43 31.06
N LEU A 749 -17.28 -20.20 31.22
CA LEU A 749 -16.69 -19.21 32.14
C LEU A 749 -16.75 -19.66 33.60
N LEU A 750 -17.86 -20.27 34.03
CA LEU A 750 -18.02 -20.77 35.41
C LEU A 750 -17.14 -22.01 35.68
N ILE A 751 -16.99 -22.90 34.71
CA ILE A 751 -16.05 -24.04 34.81
C ILE A 751 -14.61 -23.52 34.91
N ALA A 752 -14.22 -22.56 34.05
CA ALA A 752 -12.90 -21.95 34.10
C ALA A 752 -12.63 -21.25 35.45
N ALA A 753 -13.63 -20.52 35.98
CA ALA A 753 -13.55 -19.93 37.32
C ALA A 753 -13.38 -20.99 38.41
N SER A 754 -14.10 -22.11 38.32
CA SER A 754 -13.99 -23.24 39.24
C SER A 754 -12.60 -23.87 39.20
N TRP A 755 -12.05 -24.11 38.00
CA TRP A 755 -10.70 -24.65 37.84
C TRP A 755 -9.64 -23.73 38.44
N LEU A 756 -9.74 -22.42 38.18
CA LEU A 756 -8.79 -21.46 38.72
C LEU A 756 -8.86 -21.39 40.26
N ARG A 757 -10.06 -21.49 40.84
CA ARG A 757 -10.24 -21.58 42.30
C ARG A 757 -9.68 -22.87 42.91
N LEU A 758 -9.89 -24.01 42.25
CA LEU A 758 -9.31 -25.29 42.69
C LEU A 758 -7.78 -25.26 42.64
N ALA A 759 -7.21 -24.65 41.60
CA ALA A 759 -5.76 -24.48 41.46
C ALA A 759 -5.19 -23.56 42.55
N LEU A 760 -5.90 -22.49 42.90
CA LEU A 760 -5.54 -21.59 44.01
C LEU A 760 -5.61 -22.27 45.38
N TRP A 761 -6.43 -23.31 45.53
CA TRP A 761 -6.50 -24.14 46.74
C TRP A 761 -5.51 -25.32 46.73
N ASP A 762 -4.56 -25.36 45.78
CA ASP A 762 -3.57 -26.43 45.56
C ASP A 762 -4.21 -27.83 45.49
N VAL A 763 -5.43 -27.92 44.94
CA VAL A 763 -6.08 -29.21 44.69
C VAL A 763 -5.40 -29.85 43.46
N ARG A 764 -4.64 -30.92 43.69
CA ARG A 764 -3.93 -31.68 42.64
C ARG A 764 -4.70 -32.88 42.10
N ALA A 765 -5.83 -33.21 42.72
CA ALA A 765 -6.70 -34.30 42.31
C ALA A 765 -7.33 -33.98 40.93
N PRO A 766 -7.00 -34.72 39.84
CA PRO A 766 -7.56 -34.46 38.51
C PRO A 766 -9.09 -34.57 38.47
N GLU A 767 -9.67 -35.33 39.41
CA GLU A 767 -11.11 -35.52 39.58
C GLU A 767 -11.83 -34.22 39.89
N ALA A 768 -11.23 -33.33 40.69
CA ALA A 768 -11.85 -32.06 41.05
C ALA A 768 -12.09 -31.17 39.81
N TYR A 769 -11.20 -31.27 38.81
CA TYR A 769 -11.32 -30.52 37.56
C TYR A 769 -12.25 -31.21 36.57
N SER A 770 -12.19 -32.53 36.44
CA SER A 770 -12.96 -33.27 35.44
C SER A 770 -14.44 -33.42 35.79
N LEU A 771 -14.80 -33.46 37.08
CA LEU A 771 -16.18 -33.65 37.55
C LEU A 771 -17.12 -32.53 37.11
N SER A 772 -16.68 -31.28 37.16
CA SER A 772 -17.50 -30.12 36.75
C SER A 772 -17.85 -30.19 35.25
N VAL A 773 -16.89 -30.57 34.40
CA VAL A 773 -17.10 -30.75 32.96
C VAL A 773 -17.93 -31.99 32.66
N SER A 774 -17.68 -33.10 33.36
CA SER A 774 -18.44 -34.34 33.24
C SER A 774 -19.91 -34.12 33.57
N ALA A 775 -20.22 -33.43 34.67
CA ALA A 775 -21.58 -33.10 35.07
C ALA A 775 -22.29 -32.25 34.00
N ALA A 776 -21.63 -31.20 33.49
CA ALA A 776 -22.18 -30.38 32.42
C ALA A 776 -22.47 -31.19 31.14
N ALA A 777 -21.53 -32.03 30.71
CA ALA A 777 -21.69 -32.88 29.54
C ALA A 777 -22.81 -33.91 29.71
N LEU A 778 -22.96 -34.52 30.90
CA LEU A 778 -24.04 -35.45 31.20
C LEU A 778 -25.41 -34.76 31.21
N VAL A 779 -25.52 -33.55 31.78
CA VAL A 779 -26.76 -32.76 31.73
C VAL A 779 -27.15 -32.44 30.30
N VAL A 780 -26.19 -32.02 29.46
CA VAL A 780 -26.42 -31.80 28.02
C VAL A 780 -26.87 -33.09 27.34
N GLY A 781 -26.23 -34.22 27.61
CA GLY A 781 -26.61 -35.53 27.12
C GLY A 781 -28.04 -35.95 27.48
N VAL A 782 -28.44 -35.75 28.75
CA VAL A 782 -29.82 -36.00 29.21
C VAL A 782 -30.81 -35.10 28.46
N LEU A 783 -30.51 -33.82 28.31
CA LEU A 783 -31.38 -32.85 27.63
C LEU A 783 -31.51 -33.12 26.13
N LEU A 784 -30.42 -33.52 25.46
CA LEU A 784 -30.43 -33.94 24.06
C LEU A 784 -31.34 -35.14 23.86
N ARG A 785 -31.20 -36.16 24.72
CA ARG A 785 -32.00 -37.39 24.61
C ARG A 785 -33.46 -37.22 25.01
N ARG A 786 -33.79 -36.21 25.82
CA ARG A 786 -35.18 -35.80 26.10
C ARG A 786 -35.84 -35.11 24.90
N ARG A 787 -35.06 -34.52 23.99
CA ARG A 787 -35.56 -33.87 22.77
C ARG A 787 -35.60 -34.81 21.58
N ASP A 788 -34.54 -35.61 21.42
CA ASP A 788 -34.37 -36.55 20.32
C ASP A 788 -34.26 -37.97 20.88
N ALA A 789 -35.38 -38.71 20.85
CA ALA A 789 -35.44 -40.09 21.35
C ALA A 789 -34.57 -41.07 20.54
N GLU A 790 -34.25 -40.72 19.29
CA GLU A 790 -33.37 -41.49 18.40
C GLU A 790 -31.87 -41.26 18.67
N ALA A 791 -31.50 -40.30 19.53
CA ALA A 791 -30.11 -40.05 19.85
C ALA A 791 -29.47 -41.26 20.55
N GLY A 792 -28.43 -41.82 19.93
CA GLY A 792 -27.69 -42.96 20.46
C GLY A 792 -27.10 -42.70 21.85
N SER A 793 -27.23 -43.67 22.76
CA SER A 793 -26.74 -43.56 24.14
C SER A 793 -25.24 -43.26 24.25
N TRP A 794 -24.44 -43.66 23.26
CA TRP A 794 -23.02 -43.38 23.14
C TRP A 794 -22.72 -41.89 22.92
N ALA A 795 -23.44 -41.22 22.02
CA ALA A 795 -23.22 -39.80 21.74
C ALA A 795 -23.70 -38.90 22.88
N ALA A 796 -24.77 -39.31 23.58
CA ALA A 796 -25.35 -38.53 24.67
C ALA A 796 -24.56 -38.63 25.98
N TYR A 797 -24.20 -39.83 26.42
CA TYR A 797 -23.59 -40.05 27.75
C TYR A 797 -22.10 -40.37 27.71
N GLY A 798 -21.59 -40.86 26.58
CA GLY A 798 -20.20 -41.28 26.42
C GLY A 798 -19.18 -40.20 26.78
N PRO A 799 -19.26 -38.99 26.18
CA PRO A 799 -18.29 -37.93 26.46
C PRO A 799 -18.25 -37.53 27.94
N GLY A 800 -19.41 -37.40 28.59
CA GLY A 800 -19.50 -37.05 30.01
C GLY A 800 -18.93 -38.14 30.92
N LEU A 801 -19.22 -39.42 30.63
CA LEU A 801 -18.72 -40.56 31.40
C LEU A 801 -17.23 -40.78 31.23
N VAL A 802 -16.70 -40.64 30.01
CA VAL A 802 -15.25 -40.75 29.76
C VAL A 802 -14.50 -39.63 30.49
N LEU A 803 -14.99 -38.39 30.41
CA LEU A 803 -14.39 -37.26 31.13
C LEU A 803 -14.44 -37.43 32.65
N GLY A 804 -15.50 -38.04 33.18
CA GLY A 804 -15.64 -38.28 34.62
C GLY A 804 -14.79 -39.44 35.14
N LEU A 805 -14.72 -40.56 34.40
CA LEU A 805 -14.13 -41.81 34.88
C LEU A 805 -12.68 -42.03 34.43
N ALA A 806 -12.29 -41.60 33.23
CA ALA A 806 -10.97 -41.91 32.68
C ALA A 806 -9.80 -41.31 33.47
N PRO A 807 -9.83 -40.02 33.91
CA PRO A 807 -8.75 -39.45 34.71
C PRO A 807 -8.54 -40.22 36.02
N SER A 808 -9.63 -40.63 36.68
CA SER A 808 -9.58 -41.43 37.91
C SER A 808 -9.04 -42.83 37.66
N VAL A 809 -9.45 -43.50 36.57
CA VAL A 809 -8.93 -44.83 36.20
C VAL A 809 -7.42 -44.77 36.01
N VAL A 810 -6.91 -43.77 35.30
CA VAL A 810 -5.45 -43.60 35.11
C VAL A 810 -4.76 -43.30 36.44
N ALA A 811 -5.34 -42.42 37.26
CA ALA A 811 -4.74 -42.02 38.53
C ALA A 811 -4.69 -43.15 39.58
N VAL A 812 -5.54 -44.18 39.48
CA VAL A 812 -5.45 -45.39 40.32
C VAL A 812 -4.15 -46.16 40.08
N TRP A 813 -3.62 -46.17 38.86
CA TRP A 813 -2.35 -46.88 38.57
C TRP A 813 -1.11 -46.12 39.02
N ALA A 814 -1.25 -44.83 39.34
CA ALA A 814 -0.15 -43.98 39.79
C ALA A 814 -0.08 -43.87 41.32
N ASP A 815 -1.22 -43.91 42.01
CA ASP A 815 -1.30 -43.62 43.45
C ASP A 815 -1.73 -44.86 44.26
N GLY A 816 -0.94 -45.27 45.25
CA GLY A 816 -1.20 -46.45 46.10
C GLY A 816 -2.27 -46.27 47.20
N HIS A 817 -3.18 -45.29 47.09
CA HIS A 817 -4.17 -45.00 48.13
C HIS A 817 -5.47 -45.79 47.93
N TRP A 818 -5.90 -46.55 48.97
CA TRP A 818 -7.08 -47.42 48.94
C TRP A 818 -8.43 -46.72 48.70
N LEU A 819 -8.53 -45.42 49.02
CA LEU A 819 -9.81 -44.69 48.93
C LEU A 819 -10.24 -44.45 47.47
N ARG A 820 -9.29 -44.24 46.55
CA ARG A 820 -9.58 -43.90 45.15
C ARG A 820 -10.17 -45.08 44.37
N PRO A 821 -9.62 -46.32 44.43
CA PRO A 821 -10.24 -47.50 43.84
C PRO A 821 -11.64 -47.79 44.38
N LEU A 822 -11.87 -47.58 45.69
CA LEU A 822 -13.18 -47.78 46.32
C LEU A 822 -14.23 -46.78 45.79
N LEU A 823 -13.91 -45.48 45.77
CA LEU A 823 -14.81 -44.45 45.26
C LEU A 823 -15.04 -44.60 43.75
N LEU A 824 -14.01 -44.89 42.96
CA LEU A 824 -14.13 -45.12 41.53
C LEU A 824 -14.92 -46.40 41.23
N GLY A 825 -14.67 -47.49 41.95
CA GLY A 825 -15.38 -48.76 41.81
C GLY A 825 -16.87 -48.63 42.16
N SER A 826 -17.19 -47.93 43.25
CA SER A 826 -18.58 -47.65 43.62
C SER A 826 -19.30 -46.77 42.59
N ALA A 827 -18.66 -45.72 42.10
CA ALA A 827 -19.21 -44.87 41.05
C ALA A 827 -19.40 -45.64 39.72
N ALA A 828 -18.42 -46.44 39.30
CA ALA A 828 -18.50 -47.28 38.11
C ALA A 828 -19.62 -48.32 38.22
N ALA A 829 -19.80 -48.94 39.39
CA ALA A 829 -20.91 -49.86 39.67
C ALA A 829 -22.29 -49.18 39.60
N VAL A 830 -22.42 -47.96 40.12
CA VAL A 830 -23.67 -47.20 39.98
C VAL A 830 -23.96 -46.91 38.50
N VAL A 831 -22.95 -46.50 37.72
CA VAL A 831 -23.09 -46.23 36.28
C VAL A 831 -23.47 -47.49 35.49
N THR A 832 -22.91 -48.66 35.80
CA THR A 832 -23.30 -49.93 35.15
C THR A 832 -24.73 -50.32 35.49
N VAL A 833 -25.12 -50.25 36.77
CA VAL A 833 -26.49 -50.55 37.21
C VAL A 833 -27.50 -49.61 36.56
N LEU A 834 -27.18 -48.31 36.44
CA LEU A 834 -28.00 -47.36 35.69
C LEU A 834 -28.07 -47.73 34.20
N GLY A 835 -26.95 -48.17 33.61
CA GLY A 835 -26.90 -48.70 32.23
C GLY A 835 -27.83 -49.89 32.02
N VAL A 836 -27.83 -50.86 32.95
CA VAL A 836 -28.74 -52.03 32.91
C VAL A 836 -30.20 -51.59 33.10
N ARG A 837 -30.49 -50.83 34.15
CA ARG A 837 -31.85 -50.42 34.52
C ARG A 837 -32.54 -49.63 33.40
N TYR A 838 -31.81 -48.75 32.73
CA TYR A 838 -32.33 -47.93 31.63
C TYR A 838 -32.06 -48.51 30.23
N ARG A 839 -31.52 -49.74 30.14
CA ARG A 839 -31.16 -50.43 28.89
C ARG A 839 -30.28 -49.59 27.95
N LEU A 840 -29.26 -48.93 28.51
CA LEU A 840 -28.33 -48.04 27.80
C LEU A 840 -26.96 -48.71 27.61
N GLN A 841 -26.54 -48.86 26.36
CA GLN A 841 -25.26 -49.51 26.01
C GLN A 841 -24.03 -48.69 26.45
N GLY A 842 -24.05 -47.36 26.26
CA GLY A 842 -22.91 -46.49 26.60
C GLY A 842 -22.53 -46.55 28.10
N PRO A 843 -23.46 -46.25 29.04
CA PRO A 843 -23.20 -46.35 30.47
C PRO A 843 -22.82 -47.76 30.93
N LEU A 844 -23.47 -48.79 30.39
CA LEU A 844 -23.15 -50.17 30.72
C LEU A 844 -21.71 -50.54 30.37
N LEU A 845 -21.26 -50.20 29.16
CA LEU A 845 -19.93 -50.57 28.68
C LEU A 845 -18.83 -49.72 29.31
N LEU A 846 -19.03 -48.40 29.45
CA LEU A 846 -18.04 -47.51 30.05
C LEU A 846 -17.91 -47.72 31.56
N GLY A 847 -19.03 -47.87 32.27
CA GLY A 847 -18.99 -48.23 33.70
C GLY A 847 -18.39 -49.63 33.91
N GLY A 848 -18.72 -50.58 33.02
CA GLY A 848 -18.26 -51.97 33.14
C GLY A 848 -16.77 -52.10 32.85
N ALA A 849 -16.27 -51.38 31.85
CA ALA A 849 -14.84 -51.29 31.56
C ALA A 849 -14.06 -50.65 32.72
N ALA A 850 -14.57 -49.56 33.30
CA ALA A 850 -13.94 -48.94 34.47
C ALA A 850 -13.92 -49.88 35.68
N LEU A 851 -15.04 -50.57 35.96
CA LEU A 851 -15.13 -51.56 37.05
C LEU A 851 -14.18 -52.74 36.85
N LEU A 852 -14.04 -53.23 35.60
CA LEU A 852 -13.11 -54.30 35.26
C LEU A 852 -11.66 -53.85 35.44
N LEU A 853 -11.30 -52.65 35.01
CA LEU A 853 -9.94 -52.12 35.18
C LEU A 853 -9.58 -51.93 36.66
N VAL A 854 -10.52 -51.44 37.48
CA VAL A 854 -10.35 -51.35 38.94
C VAL A 854 -10.22 -52.75 39.56
N GLY A 855 -11.07 -53.70 39.15
CA GLY A 855 -10.99 -55.09 39.62
C GLY A 855 -9.68 -55.77 39.24
N VAL A 856 -9.16 -55.54 38.03
CA VAL A 856 -7.84 -56.04 37.61
C VAL A 856 -6.73 -55.41 38.44
N HIS A 857 -6.79 -54.11 38.73
CA HIS A 857 -5.80 -53.43 39.57
C HIS A 857 -5.73 -54.04 40.98
N GLU A 858 -6.88 -54.26 41.61
CA GLU A 858 -6.95 -54.86 42.96
C GLU A 858 -6.56 -56.36 42.96
N LEU A 859 -6.87 -57.09 41.90
CA LEU A 859 -6.51 -58.51 41.78
C LEU A 859 -5.05 -58.72 41.33
N ALA A 860 -4.42 -57.75 40.68
CA ALA A 860 -3.05 -57.83 40.17
C ALA A 860 -2.04 -58.29 41.24
N PRO A 861 -1.97 -57.71 42.45
CA PRO A 861 -1.04 -58.18 43.48
C PRO A 861 -1.27 -59.64 43.87
N THR A 862 -2.53 -60.08 43.97
CA THR A 862 -2.90 -61.46 44.29
C THR A 862 -2.52 -62.43 43.17
N VAL A 863 -2.75 -62.03 41.92
CA VAL A 863 -2.38 -62.82 40.72
C VAL A 863 -0.86 -62.93 40.59
N VAL A 864 -0.12 -61.86 40.86
CA VAL A 864 1.36 -61.88 40.86
C VAL A 864 1.89 -62.77 41.98
N GLN A 865 1.25 -62.80 43.16
CA GLN A 865 1.60 -63.75 44.22
C GLN A 865 1.37 -65.21 43.81
N VAL A 866 0.23 -65.52 43.18
CA VAL A 866 -0.06 -66.88 42.70
C VAL A 866 0.85 -67.28 41.53
N LEU A 867 1.13 -66.37 40.59
CA LEU A 867 2.09 -66.59 39.49
C LEU A 867 3.53 -66.69 39.97
N GLY A 868 3.87 -66.07 41.11
CA GLY A 868 5.17 -66.22 41.77
C GLY A 868 5.39 -67.63 42.33
N LEU A 869 4.33 -68.39 42.59
CA LEU A 869 4.37 -69.81 42.96
C LEU A 869 4.51 -70.75 41.75
N LEU A 870 4.25 -70.26 40.53
CA LEU A 870 4.43 -70.99 39.28
C LEU A 870 5.87 -70.77 38.75
N PRO A 871 6.51 -71.80 38.18
CA PRO A 871 7.77 -71.63 37.47
C PRO A 871 7.63 -70.60 36.34
N ARG A 872 8.55 -69.63 36.26
CA ARG A 872 8.51 -68.46 35.34
C ARG A 872 8.31 -68.81 33.85
N TRP A 873 8.59 -70.05 33.44
CA TRP A 873 8.43 -70.51 32.05
C TRP A 873 6.99 -70.91 31.69
N VAL A 874 6.14 -71.24 32.66
CA VAL A 874 4.76 -71.72 32.42
C VAL A 874 3.86 -70.64 31.79
N PRO A 875 3.83 -69.37 32.25
CA PRO A 875 3.03 -68.33 31.61
C PRO A 875 3.49 -68.03 30.18
N LEU A 876 4.80 -68.09 29.93
CA LEU A 876 5.38 -67.93 28.59
C LEU A 876 4.97 -69.07 27.67
N ALA A 877 4.96 -70.30 28.17
CA ALA A 877 4.53 -71.48 27.43
C ALA A 877 3.04 -71.41 27.06
N VAL A 878 2.17 -70.98 27.98
CA VAL A 878 0.73 -70.81 27.72
C VAL A 878 0.48 -69.72 26.66
N VAL A 879 1.19 -68.59 26.71
CA VAL A 879 1.12 -67.54 25.68
C VAL A 879 1.63 -68.06 24.33
N GLY A 880 2.74 -68.81 24.32
CA GLY A 880 3.27 -69.44 23.11
C GLY A 880 2.30 -70.45 22.48
N LEU A 881 1.60 -71.23 23.31
CA LEU A 881 0.62 -72.24 22.87
C LEU A 881 -0.67 -71.58 22.34
N LEU A 882 -1.10 -70.47 22.94
CA LEU A 882 -2.19 -69.61 22.44
C LEU A 882 -1.84 -68.96 21.10
N LEU A 883 -0.61 -68.46 20.94
CA LEU A 883 -0.12 -67.90 19.68
C LEU A 883 0.00 -68.96 18.58
N LEU A 884 0.43 -70.18 18.93
CA LEU A 884 0.45 -71.32 18.00
C LEU A 884 -0.96 -71.76 17.57
N ALA A 885 -1.92 -71.79 18.50
CA ALA A 885 -3.32 -72.10 18.18
C ALA A 885 -3.98 -71.04 17.29
N LEU A 886 -3.69 -69.75 17.52
CA LEU A 886 -4.13 -68.64 16.65
C LEU A 886 -3.45 -68.67 15.27
N GLY A 887 -2.16 -69.01 15.23
CA GLY A 887 -1.40 -69.17 13.98
C GLY A 887 -1.92 -70.32 13.12
N ALA A 888 -2.25 -71.45 13.74
CA ALA A 888 -2.80 -72.62 13.07
C ALA A 888 -4.18 -72.37 12.45
N THR A 889 -5.05 -71.63 13.15
CA THR A 889 -6.39 -71.26 12.64
C THR A 889 -6.33 -70.22 11.51
N TYR A 890 -5.31 -69.36 11.49
CA TYR A 890 -5.07 -68.41 10.40
C TYR A 890 -4.62 -69.11 9.10
N GLU A 891 -3.75 -70.10 9.21
CA GLU A 891 -3.24 -70.84 8.05
C GLU A 891 -4.30 -71.72 7.39
N GLN A 892 -5.22 -72.29 8.17
CA GLN A 892 -6.40 -73.00 7.65
C GLN A 892 -7.30 -72.08 6.82
N ARG A 893 -7.61 -70.87 7.31
CA ARG A 893 -8.44 -69.89 6.57
C ARG A 893 -7.77 -69.42 5.26
N LEU A 894 -6.45 -69.32 5.24
CA LEU A 894 -5.69 -68.92 4.05
C LEU A 894 -5.60 -70.03 2.98
N ARG A 895 -5.51 -71.30 3.41
CA ARG A 895 -5.52 -72.46 2.50
C ARG A 895 -6.90 -72.65 1.85
N ASP A 896 -7.99 -72.43 2.57
CA ASP A 896 -9.35 -72.50 2.02
C ASP A 896 -9.61 -71.39 0.99
N ALA A 897 -9.13 -70.17 1.25
CA ALA A 897 -9.21 -69.06 0.30
C ALA A 897 -8.43 -69.32 -1.00
N ARG A 898 -7.24 -69.96 -0.91
CA ARG A 898 -6.43 -70.31 -2.10
C ARG A 898 -7.05 -71.46 -2.90
N ARG A 899 -7.67 -72.45 -2.24
CA ARG A 899 -8.39 -73.55 -2.91
C ARG A 899 -9.63 -73.06 -3.67
N LEU A 900 -10.35 -72.09 -3.13
CA LEU A 900 -11.46 -71.41 -3.83
C LEU A 900 -10.97 -70.64 -5.07
N ARG A 901 -9.85 -69.93 -4.95
CA ARG A 901 -9.25 -69.18 -6.08
C ARG A 901 -8.75 -70.09 -7.22
N ALA A 902 -8.20 -71.25 -6.88
CA ALA A 902 -7.72 -72.23 -7.86
C ALA A 902 -8.85 -73.03 -8.55
N ARG A 903 -10.05 -73.09 -7.96
CA ARG A 903 -11.25 -73.66 -8.61
C ARG A 903 -11.94 -72.67 -9.54
N LEU A 904 -11.99 -71.38 -9.16
CA LEU A 904 -12.55 -70.32 -10.01
C LEU A 904 -11.70 -70.06 -11.26
N GLY A 905 -10.37 -70.20 -11.19
CA GLY A 905 -9.49 -70.07 -12.35
C GLY A 905 -9.57 -71.21 -13.38
N ARG A 906 -10.34 -72.28 -13.13
CA ARG A 906 -10.55 -73.39 -14.09
C ARG A 906 -11.91 -73.35 -14.80
N LEU A 907 -12.77 -72.40 -14.45
CA LEU A 907 -14.11 -72.23 -15.04
C LEU A 907 -14.23 -70.95 -15.89
N GLY A 908 -13.13 -70.26 -16.15
CA GLY A 908 -13.06 -69.04 -16.98
C GLY A 908 -12.30 -69.26 -18.27
#